data_AF-A0A5K1JZT9-F1
#
_entry.id   AF-A0A5K1JZT9-F1
#
_cell.length_a   1.000
_cell.length_b   1.000
_cell.length_c   1.000
_cell.angle_alpha   90.00
_cell.angle_beta   90.00
_cell.angle_gamma   90.00
#
_symmetry.space_group_name_H-M   'P 1'
#
loop_
_entity.id
_entity.type
_entity.pdbx_description
1 polymer ?
#
loop_
_entity_poly.entity_id
_entity_poly.type
_entity_poly.pdbx_seq_one_letter_code
_entity_poly.pdbx_strand_id
1 'polypeptide(L)'
;MDGTASPNIHTIVKAQIVFLLSTLTEENFERNQVEIRSLSEQHGIDTYLHFIRRLIVHSQSRLTSTASPAAFDASSALTFRLLVQETQRLARDPFLADRFRDGIDRGDGDTFRNFDFVKFADRVGLRPLERLILASSIVAAPTRRELLAQATTVIRVDFENAVLALCQHPSFDHADLNPNQVAKLLSNLLAEPPPDSPILDPTQRQALIIAAQAKYGSEIVSPILQRILPSLSLPPNTSVVQALVQLGPEITSDADVVRSLLLRFGINENNPPTDTQVVDLVTSLARLASEGTLLPDVGAVVRALSSFNGNLNWAAAIQAFDIPDRQGVDTATLKLLIAILMNTPRDEQRHAVTGFWSLWSNTQYQLRLLDALLSLPADTFNFVNLPGRKIVTVEDVAGASPTIKSLAANVQGHTWNSLDLFEVLVQAADSKSNEVTNLVREMLDKAVKISAELVHMGLLQVPQASWNDIRLEYTQRLLAMFLAGHPNHQLVFMRIWQIEPAYLTNAFRDFYDESNLNITRILDVAQDLKILDALLEVRPFKFALDVAALASRREYLNLDKWLADNVTAHGADFLHSVIAFLELKMDSEKTVRVSDPPVEPRTMQLSPQTIAIFLRVLRNSSGIMHENDVDYCLEVRNACLQIHPRLMNLVPGSDAEPGFTVVTYSAEIETEVDGIYKQMYDEQITIDDVIKLLQRNKASANPRDHEIFSCMLHFLFDEYKFFQSYYPHRELAMTGYLFGSLIQYQLVDFIPLGIAIRYVLDALNCPPDSNLFKFGIQALSRFESRLSEWQPLCQALLKIPHLLEARPDLAISIQPVPMAEPPPIFTTIQPDRLDGEPEKPPEEVSDKILFIVNNLAPSNFESKLAEMKGHFQEQYSRWFANYLVDQRVSIEPNNHQLYLRFLDALDVQSLFRFILHETLVKSALLLNSEKTQQLGSERAILKNVGSWL
;
A
#
# COMPACT_ATOMS: atom_id res chain seq x y z
N MET A 1 48.22 -39.42 -44.64
CA MET A 1 48.88 -40.64 -45.14
C MET A 1 49.61 -40.25 -46.40
N ASP A 2 50.91 -39.98 -46.26
CA ASP A 2 51.78 -39.55 -47.34
C ASP A 2 52.15 -40.74 -48.21
N GLY A 3 51.59 -40.79 -49.42
CA GLY A 3 52.07 -41.64 -50.50
C GLY A 3 53.05 -40.85 -51.35
N THR A 4 54.35 -41.11 -51.18
CA THR A 4 55.40 -40.59 -52.07
C THR A 4 55.22 -41.18 -53.48
N ALA A 5 54.59 -40.41 -54.37
CA ALA A 5 54.54 -40.72 -55.80
C ALA A 5 55.92 -40.50 -56.45
N SER A 6 56.32 -41.40 -57.35
CA SER A 6 57.65 -41.36 -57.97
C SER A 6 57.81 -40.18 -58.96
N PRO A 7 58.98 -39.49 -59.01
CA PRO A 7 59.20 -38.30 -59.85
C PRO A 7 59.05 -38.55 -61.36
N ASN A 8 59.16 -39.82 -61.79
CA ASN A 8 58.92 -40.23 -63.18
C ASN A 8 57.45 -40.11 -63.59
N ILE A 9 56.49 -40.36 -62.68
CA ILE A 9 55.06 -40.31 -63.00
C ILE A 9 54.63 -38.86 -63.27
N HIS A 10 55.04 -37.89 -62.44
CA HIS A 10 54.71 -36.48 -62.66
C HIS A 10 55.27 -35.93 -63.98
N THR A 11 56.46 -36.38 -64.39
CA THR A 11 57.08 -35.98 -65.66
C THR A 11 56.31 -36.54 -66.86
N ILE A 12 55.90 -37.82 -66.79
CA ILE A 12 55.08 -38.47 -67.81
C ILE A 12 53.72 -37.79 -67.94
N VAL A 13 53.04 -37.53 -66.82
CA VAL A 13 51.72 -36.88 -66.81
C VAL A 13 51.79 -35.45 -67.36
N LYS A 14 52.83 -34.68 -67.01
CA LYS A 14 53.05 -33.34 -67.60
C LYS A 14 53.28 -33.41 -69.12
N ALA A 15 54.03 -34.38 -69.61
CA ALA A 15 54.22 -34.60 -71.05
C ALA A 15 52.91 -35.01 -71.75
N GLN A 16 52.10 -35.85 -71.11
CA GLN A 16 50.78 -36.26 -71.61
C GLN A 16 49.81 -35.08 -71.71
N ILE A 17 49.80 -34.18 -70.71
CA ILE A 17 48.99 -32.95 -70.76
C ILE A 17 49.41 -32.08 -71.95
N VAL A 18 50.71 -31.90 -72.18
CA VAL A 18 51.22 -31.13 -73.33
C VAL A 18 50.80 -31.78 -74.65
N PHE A 19 50.88 -33.11 -74.74
CA PHE A 19 50.46 -33.85 -75.94
C PHE A 19 48.96 -33.70 -76.21
N LEU A 20 48.11 -33.88 -75.19
CA LEU A 20 46.66 -33.75 -75.31
C LEU A 20 46.24 -32.32 -75.69
N LEU A 21 46.94 -31.29 -75.18
CA LEU A 21 46.75 -29.89 -75.59
C LEU A 21 47.13 -29.66 -77.06
N SER A 22 48.25 -30.23 -77.52
CA SER A 22 48.71 -30.08 -78.91
C SER A 22 47.85 -30.81 -79.96
N THR A 23 47.01 -31.75 -79.51
CA THR A 23 46.16 -32.59 -80.37
C THR A 23 44.68 -32.21 -80.33
N LEU A 24 44.32 -31.07 -79.71
CA LEU A 24 42.94 -30.60 -79.62
C LEU A 24 42.35 -30.34 -81.02
N THR A 25 41.22 -30.98 -81.29
CA THR A 25 40.33 -30.75 -82.44
C THR A 25 38.89 -30.61 -81.95
N GLU A 26 37.98 -30.05 -82.75
CA GLU A 26 36.56 -29.96 -82.36
C GLU A 26 35.94 -31.33 -82.03
N GLU A 27 36.36 -32.40 -82.71
CA GLU A 27 35.85 -33.77 -82.51
C GLU A 27 36.31 -34.39 -81.18
N ASN A 28 37.52 -34.07 -80.71
CA ASN A 28 38.09 -34.67 -79.50
C ASN A 28 38.08 -33.72 -78.28
N PHE A 29 37.62 -32.48 -78.44
CA PHE A 29 37.72 -31.42 -77.43
C PHE A 29 37.16 -31.84 -76.06
N GLU A 30 35.91 -32.29 -76.01
CA GLU A 30 35.24 -32.66 -74.75
C GLU A 30 35.94 -33.86 -74.07
N ARG A 31 36.34 -34.88 -74.85
CA ARG A 31 37.04 -36.06 -74.33
C ARG A 31 38.40 -35.67 -73.76
N ASN A 32 39.20 -34.92 -74.53
CA ASN A 32 40.54 -34.52 -74.12
C ASN A 32 40.48 -33.53 -72.95
N GLN A 33 39.47 -32.65 -72.87
CA GLN A 33 39.26 -31.78 -71.72
C GLN A 33 39.04 -32.60 -70.44
N VAL A 34 38.14 -33.60 -70.47
CA VAL A 34 37.88 -34.47 -69.31
C VAL A 34 39.13 -35.26 -68.93
N GLU A 35 39.87 -35.80 -69.92
CA GLU A 35 41.11 -36.54 -69.69
C GLU A 35 42.20 -35.66 -69.07
N ILE A 36 42.45 -34.46 -69.62
CA ILE A 36 43.42 -33.51 -69.09
C ILE A 36 43.06 -33.12 -67.65
N ARG A 37 41.79 -32.88 -67.35
CA ARG A 37 41.33 -32.58 -65.99
C ARG A 37 41.58 -33.75 -65.04
N SER A 38 41.19 -34.96 -65.45
CA SER A 38 41.40 -36.19 -64.67
C SER A 38 42.89 -36.39 -64.34
N LEU A 39 43.76 -36.28 -65.34
CA LEU A 39 45.21 -36.37 -65.18
C LEU A 39 45.76 -35.27 -64.26
N SER A 40 45.25 -34.04 -64.40
CA SER A 40 45.71 -32.90 -63.60
C SER A 40 45.28 -33.00 -62.14
N GLU A 41 44.09 -33.55 -61.86
CA GLU A 41 43.53 -33.65 -60.50
C GLU A 41 44.02 -34.89 -59.74
N GLN A 42 44.22 -36.03 -60.43
CA GLN A 42 44.70 -37.28 -59.80
C GLN A 42 46.19 -37.23 -59.40
N HIS A 43 47.00 -36.39 -60.04
CA HIS A 43 48.45 -36.35 -59.86
C HIS A 43 48.96 -35.09 -59.14
N GLY A 44 48.14 -34.53 -58.25
CA GLY A 44 48.54 -33.47 -57.31
C GLY A 44 48.57 -32.05 -57.89
N ILE A 45 48.65 -31.06 -56.99
CA ILE A 45 48.51 -29.64 -57.32
C ILE A 45 49.55 -29.15 -58.32
N ASP A 46 50.80 -29.60 -58.24
CA ASP A 46 51.86 -29.17 -59.16
C ASP A 46 51.61 -29.56 -60.62
N THR A 47 50.92 -30.68 -60.84
CA THR A 47 50.51 -31.12 -62.17
C THR A 47 49.40 -30.22 -62.71
N TYR A 48 48.45 -29.84 -61.84
CA TYR A 48 47.39 -28.89 -62.18
C TYR A 48 47.93 -27.48 -62.45
N LEU A 49 48.88 -26.99 -61.65
CA LEU A 49 49.55 -25.71 -61.91
C LEU A 49 50.31 -25.73 -63.24
N HIS A 50 50.95 -26.85 -63.59
CA HIS A 50 51.58 -27.02 -64.89
C HIS A 50 50.57 -26.91 -66.04
N PHE A 51 49.42 -27.55 -65.92
CA PHE A 51 48.34 -27.48 -66.90
C PHE A 51 47.86 -26.03 -67.13
N ILE A 52 47.48 -25.32 -66.06
CA ILE A 52 47.02 -23.91 -66.17
C ILE A 52 48.10 -23.01 -66.75
N ARG A 53 49.36 -23.13 -66.31
CA ARG A 53 50.47 -22.33 -66.84
C ARG A 53 50.68 -22.61 -68.33
N ARG A 54 50.58 -23.86 -68.77
CA ARG A 54 50.68 -24.22 -70.19
C ARG A 54 49.54 -23.66 -71.01
N LEU A 55 48.30 -23.68 -70.50
CA LEU A 55 47.15 -23.06 -71.15
C LEU A 55 47.34 -21.54 -71.35
N ILE A 56 47.80 -20.84 -70.30
CA ILE A 56 48.07 -19.39 -70.35
C ILE A 56 49.16 -19.09 -71.38
N VAL A 57 50.28 -19.83 -71.35
CA VAL A 57 51.40 -19.63 -72.28
C VAL A 57 50.99 -19.90 -73.73
N HIS A 58 50.26 -20.99 -74.02
CA HIS A 58 49.79 -21.28 -75.39
C HIS A 58 48.74 -20.28 -75.88
N SER A 59 48.03 -19.63 -74.96
CA SER A 59 47.02 -18.61 -75.27
C SER A 59 47.57 -17.19 -75.31
N GLN A 60 48.88 -16.98 -75.10
CA GLN A 60 49.48 -15.66 -74.92
C GLN A 60 49.28 -14.73 -76.12
N SER A 61 49.32 -15.26 -77.35
CA SER A 61 49.08 -14.49 -78.57
C SER A 61 47.66 -13.91 -78.62
N ARG A 62 46.66 -14.66 -78.15
CA ARG A 62 45.25 -14.20 -78.04
C ARG A 62 45.03 -13.27 -76.85
N LEU A 63 45.71 -13.50 -75.72
CA LEU A 63 45.60 -12.65 -74.52
C LEU A 63 46.19 -11.24 -74.75
N THR A 64 47.22 -11.13 -75.60
CA THR A 64 47.94 -9.86 -75.82
C THR A 64 47.51 -9.11 -77.09
N SER A 65 47.05 -9.81 -78.14
CA SER A 65 46.70 -9.24 -79.45
C SER A 65 45.36 -8.51 -79.48
N THR A 66 45.23 -7.54 -80.41
CA THR A 66 43.99 -6.82 -80.74
C THR A 66 43.30 -7.37 -82.00
N ALA A 67 43.85 -8.42 -82.62
CA ALA A 67 43.31 -9.04 -83.83
C ALA A 67 41.94 -9.72 -83.59
N SER A 68 41.12 -9.82 -84.64
CA SER A 68 39.80 -10.45 -84.56
C SER A 68 39.90 -11.95 -84.26
N PRO A 69 38.88 -12.58 -83.63
CA PRO A 69 38.90 -14.00 -83.28
C PRO A 69 39.17 -14.96 -84.46
N ALA A 70 38.88 -14.51 -85.70
CA ALA A 70 39.10 -15.25 -86.95
C ALA A 70 40.55 -15.22 -87.45
N ALA A 71 41.42 -14.40 -86.86
CA ALA A 71 42.82 -14.23 -87.28
C ALA A 71 43.79 -15.27 -86.69
N PHE A 72 43.30 -16.19 -85.85
CA PHE A 72 44.12 -17.20 -85.19
C PHE A 72 43.75 -18.60 -85.69
N ASP A 73 44.72 -19.52 -85.66
CA ASP A 73 44.50 -20.91 -86.06
C ASP A 73 43.50 -21.64 -85.14
N ALA A 74 42.94 -22.74 -85.65
CA ALA A 74 41.92 -23.52 -84.95
C ALA A 74 42.43 -24.14 -83.63
N SER A 75 43.71 -24.53 -83.58
CA SER A 75 44.35 -25.08 -82.38
C SER A 75 44.48 -24.04 -81.25
N SER A 76 44.88 -22.81 -81.58
CA SER A 76 44.89 -21.68 -80.64
C SER A 76 43.48 -21.31 -80.18
N ALA A 77 42.48 -21.39 -81.06
CA ALA A 77 41.08 -21.14 -80.72
C ALA A 77 40.55 -22.14 -79.67
N LEU A 78 40.80 -23.44 -79.88
CA LEU A 78 40.39 -24.50 -78.96
C LEU A 78 41.12 -24.42 -77.62
N THR A 79 42.43 -24.17 -77.64
CA THR A 79 43.21 -24.00 -76.40
C THR A 79 42.75 -22.79 -75.60
N PHE A 80 42.40 -21.68 -76.27
CA PHE A 80 41.81 -20.51 -75.63
C PHE A 80 40.41 -20.78 -75.08
N ARG A 81 39.55 -21.51 -75.81
CA ARG A 81 38.25 -21.98 -75.30
C ARG A 81 38.40 -22.82 -74.04
N LEU A 82 39.38 -23.72 -74.00
CA LEU A 82 39.68 -24.53 -72.81
C LEU A 82 40.18 -23.66 -71.65
N LEU A 83 41.05 -22.67 -71.92
CA LEU A 83 41.49 -21.68 -70.92
C LEU A 83 40.31 -20.89 -70.35
N VAL A 84 39.37 -20.44 -71.19
CA VAL A 84 38.17 -19.72 -70.75
C VAL A 84 37.31 -20.59 -69.84
N GLN A 85 36.96 -21.80 -70.29
CA GLN A 85 36.14 -22.72 -69.52
C GLN A 85 36.79 -23.12 -68.18
N GLU A 86 38.11 -23.32 -68.17
CA GLU A 86 38.82 -23.69 -66.94
C GLU A 86 38.96 -22.49 -66.00
N THR A 87 39.23 -21.29 -66.51
CA THR A 87 39.30 -20.08 -65.69
C THR A 87 37.93 -19.76 -65.07
N GLN A 88 36.84 -19.87 -65.83
CA GLN A 88 35.48 -19.73 -65.31
C GLN A 88 35.19 -20.75 -64.21
N ARG A 89 35.61 -22.02 -64.39
CA ARG A 89 35.47 -23.05 -63.35
C ARG A 89 36.21 -22.68 -62.06
N LEU A 90 37.46 -22.24 -62.18
CA LEU A 90 38.27 -21.77 -61.03
C LEU A 90 37.66 -20.52 -60.37
N ALA A 91 37.03 -19.66 -61.15
CA ALA A 91 36.40 -18.43 -60.70
C ALA A 91 35.01 -18.61 -60.07
N ARG A 92 34.40 -19.80 -60.21
CA ARG A 92 33.09 -20.16 -59.62
C ARG A 92 33.21 -20.89 -58.28
N ASP A 93 34.43 -21.19 -57.84
CA ASP A 93 34.71 -21.84 -56.56
C ASP A 93 35.88 -21.14 -55.84
N PRO A 94 35.62 -20.44 -54.72
CA PRO A 94 36.65 -19.76 -53.92
C PRO A 94 37.80 -20.63 -53.41
N PHE A 95 37.63 -21.96 -53.29
CA PHE A 95 38.74 -22.87 -52.98
C PHE A 95 39.59 -23.18 -54.21
N LEU A 96 38.96 -23.29 -55.38
CA LEU A 96 39.69 -23.52 -56.63
C LEU A 96 40.41 -22.26 -57.11
N ALA A 97 39.90 -21.07 -56.79
CA ALA A 97 40.54 -19.80 -57.09
C ALA A 97 42.00 -19.72 -56.58
N ASP A 98 42.32 -20.40 -55.47
CA ASP A 98 43.69 -20.51 -54.95
C ASP A 98 44.64 -21.15 -55.97
N ARG A 99 44.17 -22.11 -56.77
CA ARG A 99 44.95 -22.73 -57.86
C ARG A 99 45.24 -21.74 -58.99
N PHE A 100 44.29 -20.85 -59.28
CA PHE A 100 44.50 -19.80 -60.28
C PHE A 100 45.59 -18.83 -59.80
N ARG A 101 45.48 -18.33 -58.56
CA ARG A 101 46.51 -17.48 -57.93
C ARG A 101 47.88 -18.14 -57.98
N ASP A 102 48.00 -19.37 -57.47
CA ASP A 102 49.29 -20.07 -57.42
C ASP A 102 49.84 -20.38 -58.83
N GLY A 103 48.94 -20.53 -59.80
CA GLY A 103 49.27 -20.69 -61.21
C GLY A 103 49.97 -19.46 -61.80
N ILE A 104 49.46 -18.26 -61.49
CA ILE A 104 49.97 -16.99 -62.04
C ILE A 104 51.08 -16.35 -61.21
N ASP A 105 51.04 -16.46 -59.87
CA ASP A 105 51.99 -15.77 -58.99
C ASP A 105 53.35 -16.47 -58.97
N ARG A 106 53.34 -17.82 -58.94
CA ARG A 106 54.54 -18.67 -58.89
C ARG A 106 54.96 -19.23 -60.26
N GLY A 107 54.49 -18.61 -61.35
CA GLY A 107 54.82 -19.03 -62.71
C GLY A 107 56.20 -18.55 -63.17
N ASP A 108 56.95 -19.42 -63.85
CA ASP A 108 58.27 -19.10 -64.40
C ASP A 108 58.15 -18.51 -65.83
N GLY A 109 58.87 -17.42 -66.10
CA GLY A 109 58.96 -16.77 -67.41
C GLY A 109 58.32 -15.37 -67.48
N ASP A 110 58.63 -14.63 -68.55
CA ASP A 110 58.21 -13.21 -68.71
C ASP A 110 56.69 -13.01 -68.73
N THR A 111 55.95 -13.99 -69.27
CA THR A 111 54.48 -13.99 -69.29
C THR A 111 53.87 -13.88 -67.89
N PHE A 112 54.46 -14.53 -66.89
CA PHE A 112 53.97 -14.51 -65.52
C PHE A 112 54.56 -13.36 -64.72
N ARG A 113 55.81 -12.96 -64.99
CA ARG A 113 56.44 -11.79 -64.37
C ARG A 113 55.62 -10.52 -64.62
N ASN A 114 55.20 -10.30 -65.86
CA ASN A 114 54.43 -9.12 -66.28
C ASN A 114 52.94 -9.45 -66.52
N PHE A 115 52.37 -10.36 -65.72
CA PHE A 115 50.98 -10.79 -65.89
C PHE A 115 50.01 -9.64 -65.58
N ASP A 116 49.15 -9.30 -66.55
CA ASP A 116 48.09 -8.30 -66.43
C ASP A 116 46.75 -9.02 -66.17
N PHE A 117 46.38 -9.11 -64.90
CA PHE A 117 45.18 -9.76 -64.42
C PHE A 117 43.90 -9.05 -64.91
N VAL A 118 43.90 -7.72 -64.96
CA VAL A 118 42.73 -6.95 -65.42
C VAL A 118 42.43 -7.27 -66.88
N LYS A 119 43.46 -7.12 -67.74
CA LYS A 119 43.34 -7.42 -69.17
C LYS A 119 43.04 -8.90 -69.42
N PHE A 120 43.63 -9.79 -68.63
CA PHE A 120 43.33 -11.23 -68.72
C PHE A 120 41.84 -11.51 -68.43
N ALA A 121 41.31 -10.95 -67.33
CA ALA A 121 39.92 -11.15 -66.93
C ALA A 121 38.93 -10.58 -67.97
N ASP A 122 39.25 -9.43 -68.59
CA ASP A 122 38.48 -8.88 -69.73
C ASP A 122 38.48 -9.82 -70.93
N ARG A 123 39.66 -10.32 -71.33
CA ARG A 123 39.83 -11.17 -72.52
C ARG A 123 39.16 -12.53 -72.38
N VAL A 124 39.16 -13.09 -71.19
CA VAL A 124 38.49 -14.36 -70.88
C VAL A 124 36.97 -14.18 -70.71
N GLY A 125 36.49 -12.95 -70.55
CA GLY A 125 35.07 -12.66 -70.41
C GLY A 125 34.51 -13.09 -69.05
N LEU A 126 35.27 -12.88 -67.98
CA LEU A 126 34.81 -13.19 -66.62
C LEU A 126 33.75 -12.18 -66.15
N ARG A 127 32.69 -12.68 -65.52
CA ARG A 127 31.63 -11.87 -64.90
C ARG A 127 32.11 -11.19 -63.62
N PRO A 128 31.43 -10.14 -63.13
CA PRO A 128 31.83 -9.43 -61.90
C PRO A 128 32.06 -10.34 -60.68
N LEU A 129 31.17 -11.31 -60.39
CA LEU A 129 31.35 -12.25 -59.27
C LEU A 129 32.53 -13.22 -59.49
N GLU A 130 32.73 -13.71 -60.72
CA GLU A 130 33.86 -14.57 -61.09
C GLU A 130 35.20 -13.81 -60.89
N ARG A 131 35.24 -12.55 -61.31
CA ARG A 131 36.37 -11.64 -61.11
C ARG A 131 36.66 -11.39 -59.64
N LEU A 132 35.62 -11.11 -58.85
CA LEU A 132 35.73 -10.92 -57.41
C LEU A 132 36.31 -12.15 -56.72
N ILE A 133 35.84 -13.36 -57.07
CA ILE A 133 36.32 -14.61 -56.47
C ILE A 133 37.81 -14.83 -56.75
N LEU A 134 38.26 -14.68 -58.01
CA LEU A 134 39.68 -14.79 -58.34
C LEU A 134 40.52 -13.70 -57.64
N ALA A 135 40.06 -12.46 -57.67
CA ALA A 135 40.75 -11.34 -57.03
C ALA A 135 40.84 -11.53 -55.51
N SER A 136 39.79 -12.05 -54.86
CA SER A 136 39.76 -12.35 -53.43
C SER A 136 40.85 -13.34 -53.02
N SER A 137 41.10 -14.36 -53.84
CA SER A 137 42.14 -15.35 -53.57
C SER A 137 43.53 -14.74 -53.63
N ILE A 138 43.77 -13.83 -54.59
CA ILE A 138 45.05 -13.10 -54.76
C ILE A 138 45.35 -12.21 -53.56
N VAL A 139 44.35 -11.47 -53.06
CA VAL A 139 44.53 -10.54 -51.93
C VAL A 139 44.63 -11.26 -50.58
N ALA A 140 44.03 -12.44 -50.45
CA ALA A 140 44.02 -13.22 -49.20
C ALA A 140 45.35 -13.93 -48.87
N ALA A 141 46.34 -13.90 -49.79
CA ALA A 141 47.62 -14.57 -49.60
C ALA A 141 48.80 -13.64 -49.98
N PRO A 142 50.02 -13.88 -49.47
CA PRO A 142 51.21 -13.13 -49.88
C PRO A 142 51.49 -13.35 -51.36
N THR A 143 51.26 -12.32 -52.19
CA THR A 143 51.51 -12.30 -53.64
C THR A 143 52.38 -11.10 -54.02
N ARG A 144 52.89 -11.07 -55.26
CA ARG A 144 53.70 -9.95 -55.75
C ARG A 144 52.90 -8.64 -55.72
N ARG A 145 53.55 -7.53 -55.31
CA ARG A 145 52.90 -6.21 -55.11
C ARG A 145 52.10 -5.72 -56.31
N GLU A 146 52.62 -5.92 -57.53
CA GLU A 146 51.93 -5.51 -58.76
C GLU A 146 50.63 -6.30 -58.98
N LEU A 147 50.67 -7.62 -58.74
CA LEU A 147 49.50 -8.49 -58.87
C LEU A 147 48.46 -8.19 -57.79
N LEU A 148 48.92 -7.92 -56.56
CA LEU A 148 48.07 -7.47 -55.46
C LEU A 148 47.35 -6.16 -55.82
N ALA A 149 48.07 -5.15 -56.32
CA ALA A 149 47.48 -3.87 -56.71
C ALA A 149 46.44 -4.00 -57.84
N GLN A 150 46.68 -4.89 -58.80
CA GLN A 150 45.72 -5.22 -59.86
C GLN A 150 44.47 -5.91 -59.30
N ALA A 151 44.63 -6.89 -58.40
CA ALA A 151 43.50 -7.56 -57.76
C ALA A 151 42.67 -6.60 -56.89
N THR A 152 43.29 -5.71 -56.12
CA THR A 152 42.59 -4.66 -55.37
C THR A 152 41.82 -3.72 -56.30
N THR A 153 42.38 -3.40 -57.47
CA THR A 153 41.69 -2.58 -58.48
C THR A 153 40.46 -3.30 -59.03
N VAL A 154 40.56 -4.60 -59.33
CA VAL A 154 39.42 -5.42 -59.78
C VAL A 154 38.33 -5.48 -58.71
N ILE A 155 38.70 -5.74 -57.44
CA ILE A 155 37.75 -5.73 -56.32
C ILE A 155 37.01 -4.40 -56.29
N ARG A 156 37.72 -3.26 -56.31
CA ARG A 156 37.09 -1.93 -56.23
C ARG A 156 36.15 -1.65 -57.40
N VAL A 157 36.50 -2.04 -58.62
CA VAL A 157 35.70 -1.74 -59.83
C VAL A 157 34.47 -2.65 -59.94
N ASP A 158 34.63 -3.94 -59.63
CA ASP A 158 33.58 -4.93 -59.85
C ASP A 158 32.72 -5.21 -58.60
N PHE A 159 33.05 -4.63 -57.44
CA PHE A 159 32.44 -4.92 -56.15
C PHE A 159 30.90 -4.89 -56.17
N GLU A 160 30.30 -3.76 -56.55
CA GLU A 160 28.85 -3.57 -56.48
C GLU A 160 28.11 -4.60 -57.35
N ASN A 161 28.58 -4.78 -58.59
CA ASN A 161 27.99 -5.75 -59.52
C ASN A 161 28.22 -7.20 -59.06
N ALA A 162 29.35 -7.49 -58.43
CA ALA A 162 29.66 -8.80 -57.88
C ALA A 162 28.78 -9.13 -56.66
N VAL A 163 28.55 -8.16 -55.77
CA VAL A 163 27.64 -8.30 -54.62
C VAL A 163 26.19 -8.47 -55.09
N LEU A 164 25.74 -7.70 -56.09
CA LEU A 164 24.43 -7.90 -56.71
C LEU A 164 24.28 -9.30 -57.33
N ALA A 165 25.30 -9.77 -58.06
CA ALA A 165 25.33 -11.11 -58.62
C ALA A 165 25.38 -12.20 -57.54
N LEU A 166 26.03 -11.94 -56.39
CA LEU A 166 26.02 -12.85 -55.25
C LEU A 166 24.59 -13.06 -54.74
N CYS A 167 23.75 -12.03 -54.69
CA CYS A 167 22.35 -12.13 -54.24
C CYS A 167 21.40 -12.80 -55.25
N GLN A 168 21.80 -12.96 -56.52
CA GLN A 168 20.95 -13.58 -57.53
C GLN A 168 20.83 -15.09 -57.31
N HIS A 169 19.70 -15.66 -57.74
CA HIS A 169 19.47 -17.10 -57.73
C HIS A 169 19.19 -17.62 -59.15
N PRO A 170 20.08 -18.45 -59.73
CA PRO A 170 21.42 -18.80 -59.24
C PRO A 170 22.45 -17.65 -59.46
N SER A 171 23.49 -17.57 -58.62
CA SER A 171 24.60 -16.59 -58.72
C SER A 171 25.45 -16.75 -59.98
N PHE A 172 25.51 -17.98 -60.47
CA PHE A 172 26.10 -18.34 -61.76
C PHE A 172 25.04 -19.01 -62.62
N ASP A 173 25.34 -19.28 -63.89
CA ASP A 173 24.36 -19.82 -64.85
C ASP A 173 23.57 -21.04 -64.35
N HIS A 174 24.18 -21.90 -63.52
CA HIS A 174 23.60 -23.19 -63.12
C HIS A 174 23.85 -23.58 -61.64
N ALA A 175 24.44 -22.71 -60.81
CA ALA A 175 24.77 -23.05 -59.43
C ALA A 175 24.97 -21.81 -58.55
N ASP A 176 24.76 -22.00 -57.24
CA ASP A 176 25.16 -21.07 -56.20
C ASP A 176 26.43 -21.54 -55.49
N LEU A 177 27.12 -20.61 -54.83
CA LEU A 177 28.14 -20.99 -53.86
C LEU A 177 27.47 -21.72 -52.69
N ASN A 178 28.05 -22.84 -52.25
CA ASN A 178 27.64 -23.50 -51.02
C ASN A 178 28.17 -22.74 -49.77
N PRO A 179 27.68 -23.05 -48.55
CA PRO A 179 28.08 -22.32 -47.35
C PRO A 179 29.60 -22.27 -47.09
N ASN A 180 30.34 -23.36 -47.39
CA ASN A 180 31.79 -23.39 -47.23
C ASN A 180 32.51 -22.48 -48.25
N GLN A 181 32.00 -22.44 -49.48
CA GLN A 181 32.53 -21.57 -50.53
C GLN A 181 32.30 -20.10 -50.20
N VAL A 182 31.10 -19.72 -49.73
CA VAL A 182 30.81 -18.36 -49.26
C VAL A 182 31.68 -18.01 -48.06
N ALA A 183 31.86 -18.93 -47.10
CA ALA A 183 32.75 -18.73 -45.96
C ALA A 183 34.19 -18.45 -46.39
N LYS A 184 34.70 -19.16 -47.40
CA LYS A 184 36.02 -18.93 -47.97
C LYS A 184 36.11 -17.57 -48.67
N LEU A 185 35.11 -17.16 -49.43
CA LEU A 185 35.05 -15.84 -50.06
C LEU A 185 35.02 -14.70 -49.02
N LEU A 186 34.16 -14.81 -48.01
CA LEU A 186 34.08 -13.85 -46.91
C LEU A 186 35.40 -13.79 -46.14
N SER A 187 36.00 -14.94 -45.81
CA SER A 187 37.29 -15.00 -45.13
C SER A 187 38.39 -14.32 -45.95
N ASN A 188 38.42 -14.52 -47.27
CA ASN A 188 39.42 -13.91 -48.15
C ASN A 188 39.33 -12.37 -48.17
N LEU A 189 38.13 -11.81 -48.03
CA LEU A 189 37.87 -10.37 -48.17
C LEU A 189 37.79 -9.62 -46.83
N LEU A 190 37.45 -10.31 -45.74
CA LEU A 190 37.19 -9.71 -44.42
C LEU A 190 38.30 -10.01 -43.39
N ALA A 191 38.91 -11.20 -43.41
CA ALA A 191 39.97 -11.52 -42.46
C ALA A 191 41.28 -10.83 -42.85
N GLU A 192 42.25 -10.72 -41.93
CA GLU A 192 43.58 -10.14 -42.16
C GLU A 192 44.48 -11.03 -43.05
N PRO A 193 44.91 -10.57 -44.24
CA PRO A 193 46.21 -10.89 -44.83
C PRO A 193 47.23 -9.76 -44.53
N PRO A 194 48.54 -9.89 -44.85
CA PRO A 194 49.57 -8.96 -44.37
C PRO A 194 49.77 -7.73 -45.28
N PRO A 195 48.86 -6.74 -45.29
CA PRO A 195 49.30 -5.34 -45.43
C PRO A 195 48.63 -4.37 -44.44
N ASP A 196 49.17 -3.16 -44.36
CA ASP A 196 48.87 -2.12 -43.35
C ASP A 196 47.42 -1.55 -43.38
N SER A 197 46.54 -1.99 -44.30
CA SER A 197 45.18 -1.46 -44.48
C SER A 197 44.16 -2.48 -45.01
N PRO A 198 42.87 -2.42 -44.58
CA PRO A 198 41.82 -3.28 -45.11
C PRO A 198 41.56 -3.10 -46.62
N ILE A 199 41.20 -4.20 -47.30
CA ILE A 199 40.88 -4.20 -48.74
C ILE A 199 39.52 -3.56 -49.02
N LEU A 200 38.54 -3.85 -48.15
CA LEU A 200 37.18 -3.32 -48.24
C LEU A 200 36.99 -2.20 -47.23
N ASP A 201 36.37 -1.09 -47.67
CA ASP A 201 35.93 -0.04 -46.77
C ASP A 201 34.76 -0.52 -45.87
N PRO A 202 34.38 0.22 -44.81
CA PRO A 202 33.28 -0.18 -43.94
C PRO A 202 31.95 -0.46 -44.66
N THR A 203 31.59 0.35 -45.64
CA THR A 203 30.31 0.21 -46.37
C THR A 203 30.31 -1.02 -47.25
N GLN A 204 31.44 -1.33 -47.89
CA GLN A 204 31.64 -2.53 -48.68
C GLN A 204 31.60 -3.78 -47.80
N ARG A 205 32.27 -3.78 -46.64
CA ARG A 205 32.20 -4.90 -45.69
C ARG A 205 30.76 -5.19 -45.26
N GLN A 206 30.03 -4.14 -44.89
CA GLN A 206 28.62 -4.26 -44.51
C GLN A 206 27.77 -4.81 -45.66
N ALA A 207 27.90 -4.26 -46.87
CA ALA A 207 27.15 -4.69 -48.05
C ALA A 207 27.41 -6.15 -48.42
N LEU A 208 28.66 -6.62 -48.33
CA LEU A 208 29.02 -8.01 -48.61
C LEU A 208 28.40 -8.99 -47.60
N ILE A 209 28.43 -8.64 -46.31
CA ILE A 209 27.87 -9.47 -45.24
C ILE A 209 26.34 -9.51 -45.35
N ILE A 210 25.69 -8.36 -45.55
CA ILE A 210 24.23 -8.27 -45.73
C ILE A 210 23.81 -9.05 -46.98
N ALA A 211 24.56 -8.96 -48.08
CA ALA A 211 24.29 -9.75 -49.29
C ALA A 211 24.37 -11.27 -49.04
N ALA A 212 25.37 -11.71 -48.27
CA ALA A 212 25.46 -13.11 -47.86
C ALA A 212 24.27 -13.51 -46.96
N GLN A 213 23.90 -12.69 -45.98
CA GLN A 213 22.76 -12.95 -45.09
C GLN A 213 21.43 -12.98 -45.86
N ALA A 214 21.22 -12.06 -46.81
CA ALA A 214 20.02 -11.99 -47.63
C ALA A 214 19.84 -13.24 -48.50
N LYS A 215 20.95 -13.83 -48.98
CA LYS A 215 20.91 -15.03 -49.81
C LYS A 215 20.82 -16.34 -49.02
N TYR A 216 21.66 -16.48 -47.99
CA TYR A 216 21.85 -17.76 -47.30
C TYR A 216 21.12 -17.83 -45.96
N GLY A 217 20.55 -16.72 -45.49
CA GLY A 217 19.96 -16.60 -44.16
C GLY A 217 21.01 -16.35 -43.07
N SER A 218 20.58 -15.67 -42.01
CA SER A 218 21.43 -15.40 -40.83
C SER A 218 21.89 -16.69 -40.14
N GLU A 219 21.07 -17.73 -40.09
CA GLU A 219 21.42 -19.02 -39.47
C GLU A 219 22.67 -19.68 -40.09
N ILE A 220 22.89 -19.49 -41.39
CA ILE A 220 24.07 -20.01 -42.09
C ILE A 220 25.26 -19.05 -41.97
N VAL A 221 25.00 -17.75 -42.06
CA VAL A 221 26.06 -16.74 -42.12
C VAL A 221 26.62 -16.38 -40.75
N SER A 222 25.82 -16.37 -39.68
CA SER A 222 26.28 -16.07 -38.32
C SER A 222 27.45 -16.99 -37.88
N PRO A 223 27.37 -18.33 -37.99
CA PRO A 223 28.51 -19.21 -37.67
C PRO A 223 29.75 -18.96 -38.52
N ILE A 224 29.57 -18.50 -39.76
CA ILE A 224 30.68 -18.10 -40.64
C ILE A 224 31.34 -16.83 -40.10
N LEU A 225 30.56 -15.81 -39.73
CA LEU A 225 31.05 -14.57 -39.15
C LEU A 225 31.76 -14.81 -37.82
N GLN A 226 31.24 -15.67 -36.95
CA GLN A 226 31.87 -16.02 -35.68
C GLN A 226 33.31 -16.53 -35.86
N ARG A 227 33.59 -17.24 -36.96
CA ARG A 227 34.93 -17.74 -37.31
C ARG A 227 35.84 -16.69 -37.93
N ILE A 228 35.28 -15.67 -38.60
CA ILE A 228 36.03 -14.65 -39.35
C ILE A 228 36.32 -13.40 -38.51
N LEU A 229 35.35 -12.96 -37.70
CA LEU A 229 35.43 -11.70 -36.95
C LEU A 229 36.62 -11.60 -35.97
N PRO A 230 37.09 -12.69 -35.31
CA PRO A 230 38.28 -12.63 -34.47
C PRO A 230 39.55 -12.20 -35.22
N SER A 231 39.60 -12.38 -36.53
CA SER A 231 40.69 -11.94 -37.41
C SER A 231 40.25 -10.89 -38.43
N LEU A 232 39.19 -10.13 -38.13
CA LEU A 232 38.68 -9.07 -39.00
C LEU A 232 39.76 -8.02 -39.27
N SER A 233 39.98 -7.72 -40.55
CA SER A 233 40.89 -6.67 -41.00
C SER A 233 40.28 -5.29 -40.74
N LEU A 234 40.93 -4.51 -39.88
CA LEU A 234 40.53 -3.16 -39.47
C LEU A 234 41.72 -2.20 -39.57
N PRO A 235 41.48 -0.89 -39.77
CA PRO A 235 42.54 0.11 -39.65
C PRO A 235 43.19 0.07 -38.26
N PRO A 236 44.49 0.40 -38.14
CA PRO A 236 45.15 0.46 -36.84
C PRO A 236 44.45 1.45 -35.90
N ASN A 237 44.40 1.12 -34.60
CA ASN A 237 43.71 1.89 -33.55
C ASN A 237 42.19 2.01 -33.70
N THR A 238 41.54 1.20 -34.55
CA THR A 238 40.07 1.09 -34.55
C THR A 238 39.60 0.65 -33.16
N SER A 239 38.64 1.37 -32.57
CA SER A 239 38.03 0.98 -31.30
C SER A 239 36.92 -0.06 -31.48
N VAL A 240 36.56 -0.76 -30.39
CA VAL A 240 35.42 -1.70 -30.37
C VAL A 240 34.14 -1.02 -30.88
N VAL A 241 33.85 0.19 -30.40
CA VAL A 241 32.64 0.95 -30.77
C VAL A 241 32.64 1.31 -32.26
N GLN A 242 33.77 1.77 -32.79
CA GLN A 242 33.88 2.05 -34.22
C GLN A 242 33.65 0.80 -35.06
N ALA A 243 34.20 -0.35 -34.66
CA ALA A 243 33.98 -1.61 -35.38
C ALA A 243 32.52 -2.06 -35.33
N LEU A 244 31.86 -1.97 -34.17
CA LEU A 244 30.44 -2.28 -34.01
C LEU A 244 29.56 -1.38 -34.89
N VAL A 245 29.81 -0.07 -34.88
CA VAL A 245 29.07 0.91 -35.70
C VAL A 245 29.29 0.66 -37.19
N GLN A 246 30.50 0.30 -37.62
CA GLN A 246 30.81 -0.02 -39.01
C GLN A 246 30.07 -1.27 -39.52
N LEU A 247 29.75 -2.23 -38.64
CA LEU A 247 28.93 -3.39 -39.00
C LEU A 247 27.42 -3.08 -38.98
N GLY A 248 27.01 -2.10 -38.17
CA GLY A 248 25.62 -1.67 -38.07
C GLY A 248 24.70 -2.69 -37.38
N PRO A 249 23.42 -2.34 -37.20
CA PRO A 249 22.49 -3.09 -36.35
C PRO A 249 22.09 -4.45 -36.93
N GLU A 250 21.96 -4.57 -38.26
CA GLU A 250 21.56 -5.83 -38.92
C GLU A 250 22.59 -6.96 -38.74
N ILE A 251 23.89 -6.62 -38.78
CA ILE A 251 24.96 -7.60 -38.60
C ILE A 251 25.19 -7.88 -37.10
N THR A 252 25.01 -6.86 -36.26
CA THR A 252 25.24 -6.96 -34.81
C THR A 252 24.03 -7.48 -34.03
N SER A 253 22.92 -7.83 -34.67
CA SER A 253 21.71 -8.34 -33.99
C SER A 253 21.90 -9.68 -33.25
N ASP A 254 22.93 -10.43 -33.63
CA ASP A 254 23.31 -11.71 -33.02
C ASP A 254 24.43 -11.50 -31.97
N ALA A 255 24.13 -11.88 -30.72
CA ALA A 255 25.06 -11.71 -29.60
C ALA A 255 26.34 -12.54 -29.76
N ASP A 256 26.28 -13.71 -30.41
CA ASP A 256 27.47 -14.55 -30.64
C ASP A 256 28.39 -13.95 -31.71
N VAL A 257 27.81 -13.28 -32.70
CA VAL A 257 28.55 -12.50 -33.71
C VAL A 257 29.26 -11.32 -33.04
N VAL A 258 28.56 -10.58 -32.18
CA VAL A 258 29.18 -9.49 -31.40
C VAL A 258 30.28 -10.03 -30.47
N ARG A 259 30.01 -11.11 -29.75
CA ARG A 259 30.98 -11.77 -28.87
C ARG A 259 32.24 -12.19 -29.63
N SER A 260 32.08 -12.70 -30.86
CA SER A 260 33.22 -13.08 -31.72
C SER A 260 34.02 -11.87 -32.20
N LEU A 261 33.37 -10.72 -32.45
CA LEU A 261 34.07 -9.46 -32.72
C LEU A 261 34.86 -8.99 -31.49
N LEU A 262 34.32 -9.14 -30.27
CA LEU A 262 35.03 -8.74 -29.04
C LEU A 262 36.36 -9.51 -28.85
N LEU A 263 36.45 -10.76 -29.34
CA LEU A 263 37.70 -11.54 -29.35
C LEU A 263 38.82 -10.82 -30.13
N ARG A 264 38.50 -10.12 -31.23
CA ARG A 264 39.47 -9.33 -32.02
C ARG A 264 40.11 -8.21 -31.21
N PHE A 265 39.44 -7.74 -30.17
CA PHE A 265 39.90 -6.69 -29.26
C PHE A 265 40.47 -7.24 -27.94
N GLY A 266 40.72 -8.55 -27.87
CA GLY A 266 41.32 -9.19 -26.71
C GLY A 266 40.36 -9.46 -25.55
N ILE A 267 39.06 -9.26 -25.73
CA ILE A 267 38.03 -9.58 -24.74
C ILE A 267 37.61 -11.04 -24.95
N ASN A 268 37.95 -11.93 -24.02
CA ASN A 268 37.70 -13.37 -24.12
C ASN A 268 37.50 -13.98 -22.72
N GLU A 269 37.27 -15.30 -22.62
CA GLU A 269 37.03 -15.96 -21.31
C GLU A 269 38.17 -15.79 -20.29
N ASN A 270 39.42 -15.71 -20.74
CA ASN A 270 40.57 -15.52 -19.86
C ASN A 270 40.85 -14.04 -19.56
N ASN A 271 40.24 -13.13 -20.33
CA ASN A 271 40.33 -11.68 -20.17
C ASN A 271 38.93 -11.07 -20.39
N PRO A 272 38.00 -11.28 -19.45
CA PRO A 272 36.61 -10.82 -19.58
C PRO A 272 36.55 -9.28 -19.61
N PRO A 273 35.44 -8.69 -20.11
CA PRO A 273 35.28 -7.25 -20.11
C PRO A 273 35.31 -6.68 -18.69
N THR A 274 35.86 -5.48 -18.55
CA THR A 274 35.93 -4.74 -17.28
C THR A 274 34.86 -3.66 -17.20
N ASP A 275 34.49 -3.24 -15.99
CA ASP A 275 33.52 -2.16 -15.76
C ASP A 275 33.89 -0.88 -16.51
N THR A 276 35.17 -0.50 -16.53
CA THR A 276 35.66 0.68 -17.24
C THR A 276 35.45 0.57 -18.75
N GLN A 277 35.73 -0.59 -19.35
CA GLN A 277 35.49 -0.82 -20.77
C GLN A 277 34.00 -0.73 -21.13
N VAL A 278 33.11 -1.22 -20.27
CA VAL A 278 31.66 -1.12 -20.47
C VAL A 278 31.21 0.34 -20.39
N VAL A 279 31.68 1.09 -19.39
CA VAL A 279 31.37 2.52 -19.24
C VAL A 279 31.88 3.33 -20.44
N ASP A 280 33.11 3.09 -20.90
CA ASP A 280 33.70 3.77 -22.06
C ASP A 280 32.91 3.46 -23.35
N LEU A 281 32.48 2.21 -23.50
CA LEU A 281 31.64 1.77 -24.62
C LEU A 281 30.29 2.47 -24.61
N VAL A 282 29.60 2.49 -23.47
CA VAL A 282 28.27 3.13 -23.34
C VAL A 282 28.37 4.65 -23.51
N THR A 283 29.40 5.30 -22.94
CA THR A 283 29.66 6.73 -23.12
C THR A 283 29.88 7.07 -24.60
N SER A 284 30.68 6.26 -25.30
CA SER A 284 30.94 6.44 -26.73
C SER A 284 29.68 6.24 -27.58
N LEU A 285 28.87 5.22 -27.28
CA LEU A 285 27.59 4.99 -27.95
C LEU A 285 26.60 6.13 -27.67
N ALA A 286 26.53 6.63 -26.45
CA ALA A 286 25.66 7.75 -26.08
C ALA A 286 26.02 9.04 -26.82
N ARG A 287 27.32 9.31 -26.98
CA ARG A 287 27.81 10.43 -27.81
C ARG A 287 27.39 10.26 -29.26
N LEU A 288 27.67 9.11 -29.87
CA LEU A 288 27.31 8.82 -31.25
C LEU A 288 25.79 8.87 -31.50
N ALA A 289 24.99 8.41 -30.52
CA ALA A 289 23.53 8.49 -30.55
C ALA A 289 23.07 9.95 -30.63
N SER A 290 23.66 10.82 -29.81
CA SER A 290 23.34 12.26 -29.80
C SER A 290 23.77 12.98 -31.09
N GLU A 291 24.79 12.47 -31.78
CA GLU A 291 25.26 12.95 -33.08
C GLU A 291 24.39 12.43 -34.25
N GLY A 292 23.39 11.56 -33.98
CA GLY A 292 22.52 10.96 -34.99
C GLY A 292 23.13 9.79 -35.76
N THR A 293 24.23 9.22 -35.26
CA THR A 293 24.87 8.05 -35.87
C THR A 293 24.02 6.80 -35.67
N LEU A 294 23.88 5.97 -36.71
CA LEU A 294 23.22 4.67 -36.61
C LEU A 294 24.05 3.74 -35.70
N LEU A 295 23.46 3.33 -34.58
CA LEU A 295 24.12 2.48 -33.60
C LEU A 295 24.07 0.98 -34.00
N PRO A 296 24.98 0.14 -33.47
CA PRO A 296 24.81 -1.31 -33.47
C PRO A 296 23.54 -1.73 -32.71
N ASP A 297 23.18 -3.01 -32.80
CA ASP A 297 22.16 -3.59 -31.92
C ASP A 297 22.69 -3.64 -30.49
N VAL A 298 22.36 -2.60 -29.72
CA VAL A 298 22.84 -2.45 -28.34
C VAL A 298 22.37 -3.61 -27.47
N GLY A 299 21.18 -4.16 -27.72
CA GLY A 299 20.68 -5.29 -26.95
C GLY A 299 21.56 -6.53 -27.11
N ALA A 300 21.96 -6.84 -28.34
CA ALA A 300 22.91 -7.91 -28.64
C ALA A 300 24.31 -7.62 -28.06
N VAL A 301 24.76 -6.36 -28.07
CA VAL A 301 26.02 -5.95 -27.43
C VAL A 301 26.00 -6.21 -25.93
N VAL A 302 24.91 -5.85 -25.24
CA VAL A 302 24.75 -6.08 -23.79
C VAL A 302 24.69 -7.57 -23.48
N ARG A 303 23.95 -8.36 -24.26
CA ARG A 303 23.90 -9.83 -24.11
C ARG A 303 25.27 -10.47 -24.35
N ALA A 304 26.03 -9.99 -25.34
CA ALA A 304 27.38 -10.47 -25.63
C ALA A 304 28.35 -10.16 -24.47
N LEU A 305 28.35 -8.93 -23.95
CA LEU A 305 29.18 -8.53 -22.81
C LEU A 305 28.82 -9.32 -21.54
N SER A 306 27.53 -9.55 -21.30
CA SER A 306 27.03 -10.32 -20.15
C SER A 306 27.28 -11.83 -20.25
N SER A 307 27.65 -12.33 -21.44
CA SER A 307 27.92 -13.76 -21.65
C SER A 307 29.29 -14.22 -21.14
N PHE A 308 30.20 -13.29 -20.84
CA PHE A 308 31.50 -13.61 -20.26
C PHE A 308 31.37 -13.84 -18.75
N ASN A 309 32.25 -14.65 -18.17
CA ASN A 309 32.26 -14.99 -16.73
C ASN A 309 32.66 -13.83 -15.78
N GLY A 310 32.35 -12.58 -16.12
CA GLY A 310 32.64 -11.38 -15.33
C GLY A 310 31.41 -10.83 -14.59
N ASN A 311 31.59 -10.43 -13.33
CA ASN A 311 30.55 -9.71 -12.57
C ASN A 311 30.62 -8.21 -12.91
N LEU A 312 29.93 -7.82 -13.98
CA LEU A 312 29.91 -6.45 -14.50
C LEU A 312 28.98 -5.57 -13.67
N ASN A 313 29.45 -4.39 -13.29
CA ASN A 313 28.63 -3.36 -12.66
C ASN A 313 27.82 -2.57 -13.69
N TRP A 314 26.69 -3.11 -14.13
CA TRP A 314 25.81 -2.44 -15.08
C TRP A 314 25.20 -1.14 -14.55
N ALA A 315 25.12 -0.95 -13.22
CA ALA A 315 24.71 0.33 -12.63
C ALA A 315 25.60 1.49 -13.09
N ALA A 316 26.92 1.25 -13.19
CA ALA A 316 27.89 2.25 -13.65
C ALA A 316 27.66 2.65 -15.12
N ALA A 317 27.16 1.73 -15.94
CA ALA A 317 26.82 2.02 -17.34
C ALA A 317 25.66 3.03 -17.46
N ILE A 318 24.69 2.98 -16.53
CA ILE A 318 23.60 3.96 -16.46
C ILE A 318 24.09 5.29 -15.86
N GLN A 319 24.99 5.23 -14.88
CA GLN A 319 25.63 6.43 -14.31
C GLN A 319 26.50 7.18 -15.33
N ALA A 320 26.95 6.54 -16.41
CA ALA A 320 27.66 7.21 -17.51
C ALA A 320 26.82 8.31 -18.21
N PHE A 321 25.50 8.32 -18.02
CA PHE A 321 24.61 9.37 -18.51
C PHE A 321 24.52 10.59 -17.58
N ASP A 322 25.14 10.54 -16.39
CA ASP A 322 25.23 11.67 -15.46
C ASP A 322 26.24 12.72 -15.97
N ILE A 323 25.79 13.53 -16.92
CA ILE A 323 26.59 14.55 -17.59
C ILE A 323 26.17 15.93 -17.03
N PRO A 324 27.08 16.71 -16.41
CA PRO A 324 26.75 17.96 -15.71
C PRO A 324 25.95 18.98 -16.53
N ASP A 325 26.30 19.17 -17.81
CA ASP A 325 25.71 20.23 -18.64
C ASP A 325 24.53 19.76 -19.52
N ARG A 326 24.11 18.49 -19.40
CA ARG A 326 23.06 17.93 -20.26
C ARG A 326 21.68 18.30 -19.71
N GLN A 327 20.82 18.84 -20.58
CA GLN A 327 19.48 19.27 -20.19
C GLN A 327 18.35 18.51 -20.89
N GLY A 328 18.48 18.19 -22.18
CA GLY A 328 17.41 17.57 -22.98
C GLY A 328 17.52 16.05 -23.06
N VAL A 329 16.36 15.39 -23.11
CA VAL A 329 16.23 13.94 -23.38
C VAL A 329 15.78 13.74 -24.81
N ASP A 330 16.66 13.23 -25.66
CA ASP A 330 16.37 12.89 -27.05
C ASP A 330 15.98 11.40 -27.23
N THR A 331 15.29 11.11 -28.31
CA THR A 331 14.80 9.76 -28.64
C THR A 331 15.94 8.74 -28.80
N ALA A 332 17.11 9.15 -29.29
CA ALA A 332 18.23 8.23 -29.49
C ALA A 332 18.81 7.77 -28.14
N THR A 333 18.92 8.69 -27.20
CA THR A 333 19.33 8.43 -25.81
C THR A 333 18.34 7.52 -25.09
N LEU A 334 17.04 7.74 -25.24
CA LEU A 334 16.02 6.85 -24.68
C LEU A 334 16.10 5.44 -25.27
N LYS A 335 16.23 5.30 -26.59
CA LYS A 335 16.38 3.98 -27.24
C LYS A 335 17.62 3.24 -26.73
N LEU A 336 18.75 3.95 -26.57
CA LEU A 336 19.98 3.39 -26.02
C LEU A 336 19.79 2.91 -24.57
N LEU A 337 19.20 3.75 -23.71
CA LEU A 337 18.91 3.40 -22.31
C LEU A 337 17.97 2.19 -22.21
N ILE A 338 16.87 2.17 -22.97
CA ILE A 338 15.92 1.05 -22.98
C ILE A 338 16.62 -0.23 -23.42
N ALA A 339 17.44 -0.18 -24.47
CA ALA A 339 18.19 -1.35 -24.94
C ALA A 339 19.14 -1.89 -23.86
N ILE A 340 19.82 -1.02 -23.10
CA ILE A 340 20.68 -1.44 -21.98
C ILE A 340 19.84 -2.06 -20.85
N LEU A 341 18.80 -1.35 -20.40
CA LEU A 341 17.96 -1.78 -19.27
C LEU A 341 17.26 -3.11 -19.53
N MET A 342 16.74 -3.33 -20.73
CA MET A 342 15.94 -4.51 -21.07
C MET A 342 16.77 -5.75 -21.40
N ASN A 343 18.06 -5.58 -21.74
CA ASN A 343 18.94 -6.69 -22.12
C ASN A 343 19.99 -7.04 -21.07
N THR A 344 20.08 -6.28 -19.99
CA THR A 344 20.89 -6.66 -18.82
C THR A 344 20.23 -7.87 -18.13
N PRO A 345 20.97 -8.93 -17.77
CA PRO A 345 20.39 -10.10 -17.11
C PRO A 345 19.69 -9.75 -15.80
N ARG A 346 18.48 -10.27 -15.57
CA ARG A 346 17.66 -9.94 -14.39
C ARG A 346 18.28 -10.39 -13.06
N ASP A 347 19.04 -11.47 -13.07
CA ASP A 347 19.64 -12.06 -11.87
C ASP A 347 20.94 -11.33 -11.45
N GLU A 348 21.34 -10.30 -12.20
CA GLU A 348 22.52 -9.51 -11.90
C GLU A 348 22.30 -8.64 -10.65
N GLN A 349 23.17 -8.82 -9.65
CA GLN A 349 23.07 -8.07 -8.38
C GLN A 349 23.18 -6.56 -8.60
N ARG A 350 23.99 -6.15 -9.59
CA ARG A 350 24.20 -4.74 -9.98
C ARG A 350 23.56 -4.44 -11.32
N HIS A 351 22.30 -4.83 -11.48
CA HIS A 351 21.51 -4.58 -12.68
C HIS A 351 21.54 -3.09 -13.10
N ALA A 352 21.52 -2.81 -14.41
CA ALA A 352 21.59 -1.47 -14.98
C ALA A 352 20.66 -0.45 -14.30
N VAL A 353 19.38 -0.84 -14.10
CA VAL A 353 18.35 0.01 -13.49
C VAL A 353 18.76 0.59 -12.13
N THR A 354 19.61 -0.11 -11.37
CA THR A 354 20.07 0.35 -10.05
C THR A 354 20.93 1.61 -10.12
N GLY A 355 21.50 1.94 -11.30
CA GLY A 355 22.20 3.19 -11.53
C GLY A 355 21.32 4.44 -11.41
N PHE A 356 19.99 4.30 -11.46
CA PHE A 356 19.05 5.40 -11.22
C PHE A 356 18.73 5.63 -9.73
N TRP A 357 19.02 4.68 -8.83
CA TRP A 357 18.50 4.72 -7.45
C TRP A 357 19.36 5.51 -6.46
N SER A 358 20.40 6.18 -6.97
CA SER A 358 21.22 7.14 -6.21
C SER A 358 21.09 8.51 -6.85
N LEU A 359 21.16 9.59 -6.06
CA LEU A 359 21.13 10.94 -6.61
C LEU A 359 22.36 11.20 -7.47
N TRP A 360 22.12 11.58 -8.72
CA TRP A 360 23.14 11.97 -9.67
C TRP A 360 23.66 13.38 -9.38
N SER A 361 24.87 13.68 -9.84
CA SER A 361 25.43 15.03 -9.80
C SER A 361 24.55 16.02 -10.58
N ASN A 362 24.02 15.61 -11.73
CA ASN A 362 22.96 16.28 -12.46
C ASN A 362 21.60 15.65 -12.16
N THR A 363 21.09 15.87 -10.94
CA THR A 363 19.79 15.36 -10.50
C THR A 363 18.63 15.81 -11.40
N GLN A 364 18.71 17.02 -11.97
CA GLN A 364 17.69 17.54 -12.88
C GLN A 364 17.56 16.66 -14.14
N TYR A 365 18.69 16.27 -14.73
CA TYR A 365 18.70 15.40 -15.90
C TYR A 365 18.28 13.96 -15.58
N GLN A 366 18.69 13.44 -14.42
CA GLN A 366 18.21 12.15 -13.91
C GLN A 366 16.68 12.10 -13.84
N LEU A 367 16.05 13.11 -13.24
CA LEU A 367 14.58 13.19 -13.15
C LEU A 367 13.93 13.31 -14.52
N ARG A 368 14.51 14.06 -15.46
CA ARG A 368 13.99 14.14 -16.84
C ARG A 368 14.06 12.81 -17.58
N LEU A 369 15.13 12.03 -17.39
CA LEU A 369 15.23 10.67 -17.94
C LEU A 369 14.17 9.74 -17.34
N LEU A 370 13.99 9.79 -16.02
CA LEU A 370 12.97 9.00 -15.33
C LEU A 370 11.55 9.39 -15.80
N ASP A 371 11.22 10.69 -15.84
CA ASP A 371 9.92 11.19 -16.33
C ASP A 371 9.66 10.76 -17.79
N ALA A 372 10.67 10.83 -18.64
CA ALA A 372 10.56 10.38 -20.03
C ALA A 372 10.30 8.87 -20.12
N LEU A 373 11.01 8.05 -19.34
CA LEU A 373 10.79 6.60 -19.28
C LEU A 373 9.41 6.24 -18.71
N LEU A 374 8.94 6.95 -17.69
CA LEU A 374 7.62 6.76 -17.07
C LEU A 374 6.46 7.17 -17.99
N SER A 375 6.73 8.05 -18.96
CA SER A 375 5.74 8.52 -19.94
C SER A 375 5.60 7.59 -21.15
N LEU A 376 6.44 6.56 -21.27
CA LEU A 376 6.37 5.61 -22.39
C LEU A 376 5.20 4.63 -22.23
N PRO A 377 4.60 4.18 -23.35
CA PRO A 377 3.67 3.06 -23.33
C PRO A 377 4.27 1.79 -22.71
N ALA A 378 3.46 1.03 -21.98
CA ALA A 378 3.92 -0.13 -21.21
C ALA A 378 4.49 -1.29 -22.07
N ASP A 379 4.08 -1.38 -23.34
CA ASP A 379 4.62 -2.29 -24.35
C ASP A 379 5.99 -1.86 -24.87
N THR A 380 6.34 -0.57 -24.74
CA THR A 380 7.66 -0.03 -25.07
C THR A 380 8.62 -0.15 -23.89
N PHE A 381 8.19 0.27 -22.69
CA PHE A 381 9.02 0.23 -21.48
C PHE A 381 8.16 0.23 -20.21
N ASN A 382 8.56 -0.55 -19.20
CA ASN A 382 7.88 -0.58 -17.91
C ASN A 382 8.86 -1.01 -16.81
N PHE A 383 9.00 -0.21 -15.75
CA PHE A 383 9.91 -0.51 -14.64
C PHE A 383 9.54 -1.80 -13.88
N VAL A 384 8.27 -2.23 -13.91
CA VAL A 384 7.85 -3.49 -13.27
C VAL A 384 8.51 -4.73 -13.88
N ASN A 385 8.97 -4.61 -15.14
CA ASN A 385 9.68 -5.67 -15.85
C ASN A 385 11.18 -5.74 -15.50
N LEU A 386 11.69 -4.80 -14.70
CA LEU A 386 13.07 -4.73 -14.24
C LEU A 386 13.19 -5.16 -12.77
N PRO A 387 14.38 -5.58 -12.31
CA PRO A 387 14.62 -5.85 -10.89
C PRO A 387 14.42 -4.59 -10.03
N GLY A 388 13.80 -4.73 -8.86
CA GLY A 388 13.58 -3.63 -7.93
C GLY A 388 12.51 -3.94 -6.89
N ARG A 389 12.42 -3.08 -5.88
CA ARG A 389 11.37 -3.16 -4.85
C ARG A 389 10.08 -2.58 -5.42
N LYS A 390 8.97 -3.28 -5.18
CA LYS A 390 7.62 -2.87 -5.60
C LYS A 390 6.87 -2.30 -4.41
N ILE A 391 5.96 -1.35 -4.66
CA ILE A 391 5.12 -0.72 -3.64
C ILE A 391 4.02 -1.69 -3.20
N VAL A 392 3.46 -2.44 -4.14
CA VAL A 392 2.47 -3.50 -3.90
C VAL A 392 2.78 -4.72 -4.75
N THR A 393 2.77 -5.88 -4.11
CA THR A 393 2.97 -7.21 -4.69
C THR A 393 1.73 -8.09 -4.52
N VAL A 394 1.76 -9.28 -5.13
CA VAL A 394 0.70 -10.29 -4.94
C VAL A 394 0.72 -10.86 -3.53
N GLU A 395 1.90 -10.94 -2.91
CA GLU A 395 2.09 -11.46 -1.55
C GLU A 395 1.47 -10.55 -0.50
N ASP A 396 1.62 -9.23 -0.68
CA ASP A 396 1.04 -8.21 0.21
C ASP A 396 -0.49 -8.34 0.38
N VAL A 397 -1.17 -8.85 -0.65
CA VAL A 397 -2.64 -8.95 -0.72
C VAL A 397 -3.14 -10.40 -0.70
N ALA A 398 -2.28 -11.38 -0.45
CA ALA A 398 -2.62 -12.79 -0.52
C ALA A 398 -3.77 -13.18 0.44
N GLY A 399 -3.77 -12.60 1.65
CA GLY A 399 -4.82 -12.79 2.67
C GLY A 399 -6.02 -11.85 2.57
N ALA A 400 -6.05 -10.94 1.59
CA ALA A 400 -7.07 -9.91 1.48
C ALA A 400 -8.38 -10.40 0.84
N SER A 401 -9.43 -9.60 0.94
CA SER A 401 -10.73 -9.86 0.31
C SER A 401 -10.62 -9.89 -1.23
N PRO A 402 -11.57 -10.53 -1.95
CA PRO A 402 -11.58 -10.53 -3.42
C PRO A 402 -11.58 -9.12 -4.02
N THR A 403 -12.26 -8.16 -3.38
CA THR A 403 -12.28 -6.76 -3.80
C THR A 403 -10.89 -6.14 -3.76
N ILE A 404 -10.17 -6.29 -2.64
CA ILE A 404 -8.82 -5.73 -2.49
C ILE A 404 -7.83 -6.40 -3.47
N LYS A 405 -7.95 -7.71 -3.68
CA LYS A 405 -7.13 -8.43 -4.67
C LYS A 405 -7.33 -7.89 -6.10
N SER A 406 -8.57 -7.61 -6.47
CA SER A 406 -8.90 -6.99 -7.76
C SER A 406 -8.29 -5.58 -7.89
N LEU A 407 -8.45 -4.75 -6.86
CA LEU A 407 -7.85 -3.41 -6.82
C LEU A 407 -6.32 -3.46 -6.94
N ALA A 408 -5.66 -4.38 -6.25
CA ALA A 408 -4.22 -4.55 -6.32
C ALA A 408 -3.76 -4.99 -7.72
N ALA A 409 -4.47 -5.93 -8.35
CA ALA A 409 -4.15 -6.39 -9.70
C ALA A 409 -4.15 -5.26 -10.74
N ASN A 410 -5.02 -4.25 -10.56
CA ASN A 410 -5.08 -3.09 -11.46
C ASN A 410 -3.85 -2.18 -11.40
N VAL A 411 -3.13 -2.14 -10.27
CA VAL A 411 -1.97 -1.26 -10.08
C VAL A 411 -0.63 -2.00 -10.14
N GLN A 412 -0.63 -3.32 -9.95
CA GLN A 412 0.60 -4.14 -9.88
C GLN A 412 1.46 -4.08 -11.15
N GLY A 413 0.82 -4.02 -12.32
CA GLY A 413 1.50 -3.95 -13.62
C GLY A 413 1.96 -2.54 -14.02
N HIS A 414 1.68 -1.52 -13.21
CA HIS A 414 1.94 -0.13 -13.60
C HIS A 414 3.41 0.25 -13.37
N THR A 415 4.01 1.00 -14.32
CA THR A 415 5.41 1.46 -14.24
C THR A 415 5.76 2.28 -12.98
N TRP A 416 4.75 2.87 -12.32
CA TRP A 416 4.90 3.62 -11.07
C TRP A 416 4.99 2.71 -9.83
N ASN A 417 4.76 1.39 -9.97
CA ASN A 417 4.88 0.41 -8.90
C ASN A 417 6.36 0.07 -8.62
N SER A 418 7.17 1.09 -8.34
CA SER A 418 8.59 0.99 -8.01
C SER A 418 8.87 1.82 -6.76
N LEU A 419 9.22 1.17 -5.65
CA LEU A 419 9.54 1.85 -4.41
C LEU A 419 10.87 2.63 -4.53
N ASP A 420 11.83 2.08 -5.29
CA ASP A 420 13.13 2.71 -5.51
C ASP A 420 13.00 4.06 -6.24
N LEU A 421 12.06 4.17 -7.18
CA LEU A 421 11.71 5.46 -7.82
C LEU A 421 11.21 6.48 -6.80
N PHE A 422 10.27 6.09 -5.92
CA PHE A 422 9.75 7.00 -4.90
C PHE A 422 10.81 7.44 -3.89
N GLU A 423 11.77 6.56 -3.57
CA GLU A 423 12.90 6.91 -2.71
C GLU A 423 13.78 7.99 -3.37
N VAL A 424 14.07 7.88 -4.68
CA VAL A 424 14.78 8.94 -5.42
C VAL A 424 13.99 10.24 -5.45
N LEU A 425 12.68 10.20 -5.69
CA LEU A 425 11.83 11.41 -5.72
C LEU A 425 11.81 12.10 -4.35
N VAL A 426 11.69 11.33 -3.27
CA VAL A 426 11.70 11.86 -1.90
C VAL A 426 13.08 12.45 -1.55
N GLN A 427 14.17 11.80 -1.91
CA GLN A 427 15.52 12.35 -1.72
C GLN A 427 15.76 13.61 -2.57
N ALA A 428 15.28 13.63 -3.82
CA ALA A 428 15.41 14.78 -4.70
C ALA A 428 14.54 15.97 -4.26
N ALA A 429 13.44 15.73 -3.55
CA ALA A 429 12.61 16.78 -2.95
C ALA A 429 13.34 17.59 -1.87
N ASP A 430 14.40 17.05 -1.26
CA ASP A 430 15.27 17.76 -0.31
C ASP A 430 16.35 18.62 -0.99
N SER A 431 16.36 18.67 -2.33
CA SER A 431 17.31 19.48 -3.09
C SER A 431 17.14 20.97 -2.83
N LYS A 432 18.28 21.69 -2.75
CA LYS A 432 18.29 23.16 -2.66
C LYS A 432 17.92 23.85 -3.98
N SER A 433 17.81 23.10 -5.08
CA SER A 433 17.44 23.64 -6.39
C SER A 433 15.93 23.66 -6.56
N ASN A 434 15.36 24.86 -6.72
CA ASN A 434 13.94 25.05 -7.00
C ASN A 434 13.49 24.33 -8.29
N GLU A 435 14.39 24.19 -9.28
CA GLU A 435 14.06 23.49 -10.53
C GLU A 435 13.87 21.99 -10.29
N VAL A 436 14.70 21.38 -9.43
CA VAL A 436 14.60 19.96 -9.08
C VAL A 436 13.33 19.71 -8.27
N THR A 437 13.04 20.54 -7.27
CA THR A 437 11.83 20.38 -6.44
C THR A 437 10.54 20.59 -7.26
N ASN A 438 10.54 21.53 -8.21
CA ASN A 438 9.42 21.70 -9.14
C ASN A 438 9.23 20.47 -10.04
N LEU A 439 10.29 19.88 -10.58
CA LEU A 439 10.19 18.65 -11.37
C LEU A 439 9.62 17.49 -10.56
N VAL A 440 10.03 17.33 -9.29
CA VAL A 440 9.46 16.31 -8.40
C VAL A 440 7.95 16.53 -8.22
N ARG A 441 7.51 17.78 -7.99
CA ARG A 441 6.07 18.11 -7.89
C ARG A 441 5.33 17.76 -9.19
N GLU A 442 5.87 18.14 -10.34
CA GLU A 442 5.27 17.83 -11.65
C GLU A 442 5.14 16.31 -11.87
N MET A 443 6.18 15.54 -11.54
CA MET A 443 6.17 14.09 -11.63
C MET A 443 5.13 13.46 -10.69
N LEU A 444 5.05 13.92 -9.44
CA LEU A 444 4.06 13.44 -8.47
C LEU A 444 2.63 13.83 -8.89
N ASP A 445 2.40 15.04 -9.41
CA ASP A 445 1.08 15.46 -9.92
C ASP A 445 0.62 14.60 -11.11
N LYS A 446 1.53 14.25 -12.03
CA LYS A 446 1.25 13.29 -13.10
C LYS A 446 0.92 11.92 -12.51
N ALA A 447 1.73 11.43 -11.56
CA ALA A 447 1.54 10.14 -10.93
C ALA A 447 0.20 10.04 -10.19
N VAL A 448 -0.22 11.08 -9.47
CA VAL A 448 -1.51 11.11 -8.75
C VAL A 448 -2.69 10.99 -9.71
N LYS A 449 -2.62 11.60 -10.89
CA LYS A 449 -3.67 11.48 -11.92
C LYS A 449 -3.74 10.08 -12.53
N ILE A 450 -2.63 9.35 -12.51
CA ILE A 450 -2.51 8.01 -13.09
C ILE A 450 -2.89 6.93 -12.05
N SER A 451 -2.28 6.98 -10.87
CA SER A 451 -2.58 6.10 -9.73
C SER A 451 -2.24 6.81 -8.41
N ALA A 452 -3.26 7.41 -7.80
CA ALA A 452 -3.18 8.02 -6.47
C ALA A 452 -2.79 7.00 -5.37
N GLU A 453 -3.15 5.74 -5.57
CA GLU A 453 -2.88 4.64 -4.65
C GLU A 453 -1.38 4.37 -4.55
N LEU A 454 -0.71 4.18 -5.69
CA LEU A 454 0.72 3.93 -5.74
C LEU A 454 1.50 5.11 -5.18
N VAL A 455 1.06 6.35 -5.45
CA VAL A 455 1.70 7.54 -4.89
C VAL A 455 1.62 7.54 -3.36
N HIS A 456 0.42 7.37 -2.79
CA HIS A 456 0.27 7.39 -1.33
C HIS A 456 1.07 6.27 -0.67
N MET A 457 0.89 5.03 -1.14
CA MET A 457 1.56 3.86 -0.57
C MET A 457 3.08 3.93 -0.77
N GLY A 458 3.55 4.45 -1.90
CA GLY A 458 4.95 4.64 -2.22
C GLY A 458 5.60 5.66 -1.29
N LEU A 459 5.01 6.86 -1.20
CA LEU A 459 5.48 7.91 -0.29
C LEU A 459 5.50 7.45 1.16
N LEU A 460 4.54 6.63 1.61
CA LEU A 460 4.55 6.10 2.97
C LEU A 460 5.68 5.09 3.21
N GLN A 461 5.94 4.19 2.26
CA GLN A 461 6.93 3.11 2.39
C GLN A 461 8.40 3.57 2.32
N VAL A 462 8.68 4.77 1.81
CA VAL A 462 10.06 5.27 1.71
C VAL A 462 10.72 5.33 3.11
N PRO A 463 11.88 4.66 3.32
CA PRO A 463 12.54 4.58 4.62
C PRO A 463 13.31 5.88 4.91
N GLN A 464 12.59 6.94 5.28
CA GLN A 464 13.17 8.21 5.74
C GLN A 464 12.44 8.68 7.00
N ALA A 465 13.21 8.90 8.08
CA ALA A 465 12.68 9.24 9.39
C ALA A 465 12.07 10.66 9.45
N SER A 466 12.70 11.64 8.80
CA SER A 466 12.19 13.00 8.68
C SER A 466 11.48 13.18 7.34
N TRP A 467 10.16 13.42 7.37
CA TRP A 467 9.41 13.68 6.16
C TRP A 467 9.58 15.15 5.75
N ASN A 468 9.91 15.37 4.48
CA ASN A 468 9.97 16.71 3.92
C ASN A 468 8.59 17.27 3.55
N ASP A 469 8.56 18.58 3.28
CA ASP A 469 7.32 19.32 3.05
C ASP A 469 6.51 18.75 1.87
N ILE A 470 7.18 18.35 0.78
CA ILE A 470 6.52 17.76 -0.39
C ILE A 470 5.89 16.42 0.00
N ARG A 471 6.62 15.53 0.68
CA ARG A 471 6.07 14.25 1.14
C ARG A 471 4.87 14.45 2.06
N LEU A 472 4.94 15.38 3.00
CA LEU A 472 3.82 15.70 3.91
C LEU A 472 2.61 16.23 3.15
N GLU A 473 2.81 17.21 2.24
CA GLU A 473 1.77 17.83 1.42
C GLU A 473 0.98 16.77 0.62
N TYR A 474 1.68 15.90 -0.11
CA TYR A 474 1.03 14.88 -0.94
C TYR A 474 0.36 13.79 -0.10
N THR A 475 1.01 13.27 0.95
CA THR A 475 0.40 12.22 1.77
C THR A 475 -0.83 12.72 2.51
N GLN A 476 -0.83 13.95 3.05
CA GLN A 476 -2.01 14.55 3.69
C GLN A 476 -3.16 14.78 2.70
N ARG A 477 -2.86 15.36 1.53
CA ARG A 477 -3.86 15.59 0.46
C ARG A 477 -4.50 14.28 0.00
N LEU A 478 -3.69 13.24 -0.22
CA LEU A 478 -4.16 11.93 -0.65
C LEU A 478 -4.94 11.22 0.46
N LEU A 479 -4.51 11.35 1.73
CA LEU A 479 -5.21 10.78 2.88
C LEU A 479 -6.64 11.32 2.97
N ALA A 480 -6.80 12.64 2.89
CA ALA A 480 -8.11 13.29 2.91
C ALA A 480 -9.00 12.79 1.76
N MET A 481 -8.44 12.63 0.55
CA MET A 481 -9.15 12.07 -0.60
C MET A 481 -9.67 10.64 -0.35
N PHE A 482 -8.84 9.75 0.21
CA PHE A 482 -9.24 8.37 0.49
C PHE A 482 -10.27 8.29 1.64
N LEU A 483 -10.13 9.13 2.67
CA LEU A 483 -11.10 9.24 3.78
C LEU A 483 -12.46 9.74 3.28
N ALA A 484 -12.46 10.68 2.34
CA ALA A 484 -13.66 11.22 1.68
C ALA A 484 -14.40 10.23 0.76
N GLY A 485 -13.93 8.97 0.64
CA GLY A 485 -14.67 7.91 -0.04
C GLY A 485 -14.19 7.55 -1.45
N HIS A 486 -12.91 7.79 -1.78
CA HIS A 486 -12.35 7.37 -3.07
C HIS A 486 -12.51 5.85 -3.29
N PRO A 487 -12.90 5.35 -4.49
CA PRO A 487 -13.23 3.94 -4.72
C PRO A 487 -12.15 2.93 -4.31
N ASN A 488 -10.88 3.32 -4.42
CA ASN A 488 -9.74 2.45 -4.14
C ASN A 488 -9.23 2.52 -2.69
N HIS A 489 -9.98 3.18 -1.79
CA HIS A 489 -9.59 3.40 -0.40
C HIS A 489 -9.28 2.11 0.38
N GLN A 490 -9.98 1.00 0.07
CA GLN A 490 -9.80 -0.27 0.79
C GLN A 490 -8.38 -0.83 0.63
N LEU A 491 -7.82 -0.78 -0.60
CA LEU A 491 -6.44 -1.21 -0.85
C LEU A 491 -5.46 -0.31 -0.10
N VAL A 492 -5.66 1.00 -0.19
CA VAL A 492 -4.75 1.99 0.39
C VAL A 492 -4.74 1.86 1.91
N PHE A 493 -5.89 1.87 2.59
CA PHE A 493 -5.92 1.75 4.04
C PHE A 493 -5.39 0.39 4.54
N MET A 494 -5.64 -0.71 3.83
CA MET A 494 -5.03 -1.99 4.16
C MET A 494 -3.51 -1.93 4.08
N ARG A 495 -2.96 -1.33 3.02
CA ARG A 495 -1.51 -1.19 2.87
C ARG A 495 -0.93 -0.25 3.90
N ILE A 496 -1.53 0.91 4.15
CA ILE A 496 -1.11 1.84 5.22
C ILE A 496 -1.06 1.10 6.56
N TRP A 497 -2.09 0.31 6.89
CA TRP A 497 -2.12 -0.49 8.11
C TRP A 497 -0.98 -1.50 8.20
N GLN A 498 -0.64 -2.17 7.09
CA GLN A 498 0.48 -3.12 7.04
C GLN A 498 1.86 -2.44 7.15
N ILE A 499 1.98 -1.19 6.70
CA ILE A 499 3.23 -0.43 6.68
C ILE A 499 3.47 0.28 8.01
N GLU A 500 2.52 1.10 8.45
CA GLU A 500 2.62 1.96 9.62
C GLU A 500 1.24 2.11 10.30
N PRO A 501 0.85 1.18 11.20
CA PRO A 501 -0.43 1.21 11.91
C PRO A 501 -0.71 2.53 12.63
N ALA A 502 0.31 3.11 13.27
CA ALA A 502 0.17 4.33 14.05
C ALA A 502 -0.17 5.55 13.16
N TYR A 503 0.29 5.56 11.91
CA TYR A 503 -0.07 6.61 10.96
C TYR A 503 -1.58 6.58 10.66
N LEU A 504 -2.15 5.39 10.45
CA LEU A 504 -3.58 5.26 10.17
C LEU A 504 -4.47 5.59 11.38
N THR A 505 -4.09 5.16 12.59
CA THR A 505 -4.87 5.46 13.80
C THR A 505 -4.85 6.94 14.15
N ASN A 506 -3.70 7.61 14.00
CA ASN A 506 -3.62 9.07 14.13
C ASN A 506 -4.47 9.77 13.05
N ALA A 507 -4.39 9.32 11.79
CA ALA A 507 -5.23 9.85 10.72
C ALA A 507 -6.73 9.73 11.02
N PHE A 508 -7.20 8.61 11.57
CA PHE A 508 -8.60 8.47 11.97
C PHE A 508 -8.98 9.36 13.14
N ARG A 509 -8.10 9.54 14.13
CA ARG A 509 -8.35 10.48 15.23
C ARG A 509 -8.48 11.91 14.70
N ASP A 510 -7.54 12.34 13.87
CA ASP A 510 -7.54 13.70 13.32
C ASP A 510 -8.78 13.92 12.43
N PHE A 511 -9.17 12.92 11.63
CA PHE A 511 -10.41 12.94 10.85
C PHE A 511 -11.68 12.96 11.73
N TYR A 512 -11.65 12.33 12.90
CA TYR A 512 -12.73 12.42 13.88
C TYR A 512 -12.80 13.81 14.53
N ASP A 513 -11.65 14.43 14.83
CA ASP A 513 -11.60 15.75 15.45
C ASP A 513 -12.06 16.87 14.49
N GLU A 514 -11.93 16.68 13.17
CA GLU A 514 -12.56 17.54 12.16
C GLU A 514 -14.10 17.50 12.24
N SER A 515 -14.68 16.31 12.45
CA SER A 515 -16.11 16.11 12.66
C SER A 515 -16.39 14.78 13.32
N ASN A 516 -17.00 14.79 14.52
CA ASN A 516 -17.31 13.55 15.24
C ASN A 516 -18.28 12.62 14.47
N LEU A 517 -18.98 13.11 13.44
CA LEU A 517 -19.84 12.29 12.58
C LEU A 517 -19.04 11.33 11.68
N ASN A 518 -17.77 11.65 11.42
CA ASN A 518 -16.85 10.81 10.66
C ASN A 518 -16.61 9.43 11.31
N ILE A 519 -16.98 9.27 12.59
CA ILE A 519 -16.94 8.01 13.33
C ILE A 519 -17.62 6.85 12.58
N THR A 520 -18.67 7.13 11.81
CA THR A 520 -19.38 6.14 11.01
C THR A 520 -18.49 5.55 9.92
N ARG A 521 -17.85 6.42 9.14
CA ARG A 521 -16.90 6.05 8.08
C ARG A 521 -15.67 5.35 8.64
N ILE A 522 -15.14 5.83 9.76
CA ILE A 522 -13.98 5.24 10.44
C ILE A 522 -14.31 3.80 10.86
N LEU A 523 -15.47 3.57 11.47
CA LEU A 523 -15.88 2.22 11.88
C LEU A 523 -16.07 1.29 10.67
N ASP A 524 -16.64 1.78 9.57
CA ASP A 524 -16.79 0.99 8.34
C ASP A 524 -15.42 0.51 7.82
N VAL A 525 -14.45 1.42 7.74
CA VAL A 525 -13.08 1.08 7.31
C VAL A 525 -12.41 0.13 8.31
N ALA A 526 -12.59 0.36 9.61
CA ALA A 526 -12.02 -0.49 10.65
C ALA A 526 -12.55 -1.93 10.60
N GLN A 527 -13.83 -2.11 10.27
CA GLN A 527 -14.44 -3.42 10.07
C GLN A 527 -13.90 -4.12 8.82
N ASP A 528 -13.78 -3.40 7.70
CA ASP A 528 -13.19 -3.93 6.46
C ASP A 528 -11.76 -4.46 6.69
N LEU A 529 -10.98 -3.75 7.51
CA LEU A 529 -9.59 -4.10 7.84
C LEU A 529 -9.45 -5.05 9.03
N LYS A 530 -10.52 -5.27 9.80
CA LYS A 530 -10.52 -6.04 11.07
C LYS A 530 -9.58 -5.47 12.12
N ILE A 531 -9.60 -4.14 12.30
CA ILE A 531 -8.72 -3.40 13.22
C ILE A 531 -9.48 -2.70 14.34
N LEU A 532 -10.71 -3.16 14.64
CA LEU A 532 -11.55 -2.54 15.67
C LEU A 532 -10.83 -2.44 17.02
N ASP A 533 -10.17 -3.51 17.47
CA ASP A 533 -9.47 -3.56 18.76
C ASP A 533 -8.40 -2.45 18.87
N ALA A 534 -7.66 -2.21 17.78
CA ALA A 534 -6.65 -1.15 17.75
C ALA A 534 -7.26 0.26 17.90
N LEU A 535 -8.47 0.49 17.38
CA LEU A 535 -9.17 1.77 17.56
C LEU A 535 -9.65 1.97 19.00
N LEU A 536 -10.00 0.88 19.69
CA LEU A 536 -10.44 0.91 21.09
C LEU A 536 -9.28 1.21 22.07
N GLU A 537 -8.03 0.99 21.63
CA GLU A 537 -6.83 1.31 22.39
C GLU A 537 -6.35 2.77 22.21
N VAL A 538 -6.91 3.52 21.25
CA VAL A 538 -6.52 4.91 20.99
C VAL A 538 -6.82 5.81 22.20
N ARG A 539 -5.94 6.79 22.44
CA ARG A 539 -6.06 7.79 23.51
C ARG A 539 -6.01 9.21 22.92
N PRO A 540 -6.69 10.21 23.52
CA PRO A 540 -7.56 10.13 24.70
C PRO A 540 -8.86 9.32 24.46
N PHE A 541 -9.49 8.83 25.53
CA PHE A 541 -10.58 7.84 25.46
C PHE A 541 -11.85 8.31 24.73
N LYS A 542 -12.05 9.62 24.54
CA LYS A 542 -13.24 10.18 23.84
C LYS A 542 -13.50 9.50 22.50
N PHE A 543 -12.47 9.34 21.68
CA PHE A 543 -12.57 8.67 20.37
C PHE A 543 -12.95 7.19 20.54
N ALA A 544 -12.24 6.46 21.40
CA ALA A 544 -12.47 5.03 21.64
C ALA A 544 -13.88 4.76 22.22
N LEU A 545 -14.40 5.63 23.10
CA LEU A 545 -15.75 5.54 23.66
C LEU A 545 -16.83 5.71 22.59
N ASP A 546 -16.63 6.63 21.63
CA ASP A 546 -17.56 6.83 20.52
C ASP A 546 -17.51 5.65 19.53
N VAL A 547 -16.31 5.14 19.22
CA VAL A 547 -16.14 3.90 18.44
C VAL A 547 -16.87 2.74 19.13
N ALA A 548 -16.64 2.54 20.43
CA ALA A 548 -17.23 1.47 21.21
C ALA A 548 -18.76 1.54 21.24
N ALA A 549 -19.31 2.74 21.46
CA ALA A 549 -20.75 2.99 21.45
C ALA A 549 -21.37 2.63 20.11
N LEU A 550 -20.77 3.07 18.99
CA LEU A 550 -21.27 2.78 17.66
C LEU A 550 -21.09 1.30 17.27
N ALA A 551 -19.96 0.69 17.61
CA ALA A 551 -19.67 -0.71 17.38
C ALA A 551 -20.64 -1.62 18.14
N SER A 552 -20.97 -1.26 19.38
CA SER A 552 -21.99 -1.97 20.17
C SER A 552 -23.38 -1.89 19.55
N ARG A 553 -23.78 -0.71 19.06
CA ARG A 553 -25.06 -0.52 18.36
C ARG A 553 -25.16 -1.36 17.08
N ARG A 554 -24.02 -1.69 16.46
CA ARG A 554 -23.93 -2.56 15.27
C ARG A 554 -23.56 -4.00 15.60
N GLU A 555 -23.61 -4.38 16.88
CA GLU A 555 -23.35 -5.76 17.36
C GLU A 555 -21.91 -6.27 17.11
N TYR A 556 -20.95 -5.36 16.87
CA TYR A 556 -19.53 -5.71 16.70
C TYR A 556 -18.75 -5.78 18.02
N LEU A 557 -19.29 -5.21 19.11
CA LEU A 557 -18.63 -5.13 20.40
C LEU A 557 -19.62 -5.39 21.55
N ASN A 558 -19.21 -6.21 22.52
CA ASN A 558 -19.89 -6.29 23.81
C ASN A 558 -19.44 -5.13 24.71
N LEU A 559 -20.26 -4.09 24.79
CA LEU A 559 -19.91 -2.86 25.50
C LEU A 559 -19.79 -3.05 27.01
N ASP A 560 -20.68 -3.81 27.66
CA ASP A 560 -20.61 -4.08 29.11
C ASP A 560 -19.26 -4.70 29.48
N LYS A 561 -18.84 -5.72 28.73
CA LYS A 561 -17.55 -6.38 28.96
C LYS A 561 -16.38 -5.42 28.71
N TRP A 562 -16.38 -4.73 27.57
CA TRP A 562 -15.28 -3.84 27.19
C TRP A 562 -15.09 -2.69 28.19
N LEU A 563 -16.18 -2.12 28.69
CA LEU A 563 -16.13 -1.09 29.73
C LEU A 563 -15.58 -1.65 31.05
N ALA A 564 -16.06 -2.82 31.49
CA ALA A 564 -15.58 -3.45 32.73
C ALA A 564 -14.07 -3.78 32.67
N ASP A 565 -13.60 -4.27 31.52
CA ASP A 565 -12.18 -4.57 31.29
C ASP A 565 -11.34 -3.27 31.36
N ASN A 566 -11.81 -2.15 30.77
CA ASN A 566 -11.11 -0.86 30.83
C ASN A 566 -11.15 -0.22 32.21
N VAL A 567 -12.26 -0.35 32.96
CA VAL A 567 -12.31 0.07 34.37
C VAL A 567 -11.28 -0.70 35.19
N THR A 568 -11.14 -2.00 34.97
CA THR A 568 -10.14 -2.83 35.65
C THR A 568 -8.71 -2.39 35.29
N ALA A 569 -8.47 -2.03 34.03
CA ALA A 569 -7.15 -1.63 33.54
C ALA A 569 -6.73 -0.20 33.92
N HIS A 570 -7.68 0.74 33.97
CA HIS A 570 -7.40 2.18 34.05
C HIS A 570 -8.06 2.89 35.24
N GLY A 571 -8.95 2.23 35.98
CA GLY A 571 -9.53 2.75 37.22
C GLY A 571 -10.29 4.07 37.04
N ALA A 572 -10.03 5.00 37.96
CA ALA A 572 -10.75 6.27 38.11
C ALA A 572 -10.64 7.17 36.87
N ASP A 573 -9.48 7.25 36.22
CA ASP A 573 -9.25 8.11 35.04
C ASP A 573 -10.15 7.72 33.85
N PHE A 574 -10.42 6.43 33.69
CA PHE A 574 -11.33 5.95 32.66
C PHE A 574 -12.79 6.26 33.02
N LEU A 575 -13.18 6.12 34.29
CA LEU A 575 -14.53 6.50 34.76
C LEU A 575 -14.79 7.98 34.53
N HIS A 576 -13.83 8.86 34.85
CA HIS A 576 -13.90 10.28 34.53
C HIS A 576 -14.14 10.53 33.03
N SER A 577 -13.38 9.83 32.18
CA SER A 577 -13.54 9.92 30.72
C SER A 577 -14.93 9.47 30.24
N VAL A 578 -15.51 8.45 30.88
CA VAL A 578 -16.89 7.99 30.59
C VAL A 578 -17.91 9.06 30.99
N ILE A 579 -17.76 9.69 32.16
CA ILE A 579 -18.67 10.75 32.64
C ILE A 579 -18.62 11.94 31.67
N ALA A 580 -17.41 12.43 31.35
CA ALA A 580 -17.21 13.54 30.42
C ALA A 580 -17.74 13.22 29.00
N PHE A 581 -17.61 11.98 28.54
CA PHE A 581 -18.17 11.55 27.25
C PHE A 581 -19.69 11.61 27.25
N LEU A 582 -20.35 11.11 28.31
CA LEU A 582 -21.80 11.18 28.43
C LEU A 582 -22.29 12.63 28.50
N GLU A 583 -21.64 13.49 29.29
CA GLU A 583 -21.97 14.92 29.36
C GLU A 583 -21.94 15.56 27.98
N LEU A 584 -20.82 15.40 27.25
CA LEU A 584 -20.66 15.95 25.90
C LEU A 584 -21.77 15.51 24.95
N LYS A 585 -22.19 14.23 25.02
CA LYS A 585 -23.28 13.69 24.21
C LYS A 585 -24.62 14.30 24.60
N MET A 586 -24.91 14.41 25.90
CA MET A 586 -26.17 14.96 26.40
C MET A 586 -26.29 16.46 26.13
N ASP A 587 -25.21 17.23 26.29
CA ASP A 587 -25.19 18.66 25.98
C ASP A 587 -25.37 18.94 24.50
N SER A 588 -24.73 18.14 23.64
CA SER A 588 -24.95 18.23 22.19
C SER A 588 -26.42 17.98 21.84
N GLU A 589 -27.06 17.00 22.46
CA GLU A 589 -28.46 16.69 22.18
C GLU A 589 -29.41 17.73 22.77
N LYS A 590 -29.13 18.24 23.98
CA LYS A 590 -29.86 19.35 24.60
C LYS A 590 -29.86 20.59 23.71
N THR A 591 -28.68 20.95 23.18
CA THR A 591 -28.52 22.10 22.28
C THR A 591 -29.37 21.96 21.02
N VAL A 592 -29.39 20.77 20.41
CA VAL A 592 -30.22 20.49 19.22
C VAL A 592 -31.72 20.64 19.53
N ARG A 593 -32.19 20.17 20.69
CA ARG A 593 -33.62 20.21 21.08
C ARG A 593 -34.16 21.60 21.37
N VAL A 594 -33.31 22.50 21.87
CA VAL A 594 -33.71 23.84 22.34
C VAL A 594 -33.52 24.91 21.25
N SER A 595 -32.70 24.64 20.23
CA SER A 595 -32.39 25.62 19.18
C SER A 595 -33.53 25.83 18.18
N ASP A 596 -33.72 27.08 17.76
CA ASP A 596 -34.62 27.47 16.69
C ASP A 596 -33.97 28.59 15.85
N PRO A 597 -33.64 28.36 14.57
CA PRO A 597 -33.93 27.17 13.78
C PRO A 597 -33.14 25.92 14.26
N PRO A 598 -33.60 24.70 13.91
CA PRO A 598 -32.93 23.45 14.29
C PRO A 598 -31.47 23.43 13.83
N VAL A 599 -30.56 23.10 14.74
CA VAL A 599 -29.12 22.98 14.47
C VAL A 599 -28.78 21.52 14.13
N GLU A 600 -27.90 21.32 13.15
CA GLU A 600 -27.42 19.97 12.80
C GLU A 600 -26.62 19.33 13.95
N PRO A 601 -26.79 18.01 14.19
CA PRO A 601 -26.09 17.32 15.25
C PRO A 601 -24.59 17.28 14.97
N ARG A 602 -23.77 17.68 15.95
CA ARG A 602 -22.30 17.65 15.82
C ARG A 602 -21.70 16.26 16.04
N THR A 603 -22.48 15.33 16.58
CA THR A 603 -22.02 13.99 16.94
C THR A 603 -23.15 12.97 16.85
N MET A 604 -22.79 11.69 16.75
CA MET A 604 -23.75 10.58 16.74
C MET A 604 -24.47 10.47 18.09
N GLN A 605 -25.81 10.39 18.04
CA GLN A 605 -26.66 10.16 19.21
C GLN A 605 -26.44 8.76 19.77
N LEU A 606 -26.44 8.68 21.11
CA LEU A 606 -26.40 7.41 21.83
C LEU A 606 -27.82 6.82 21.94
N SER A 607 -27.94 5.50 21.89
CA SER A 607 -29.22 4.86 22.19
C SER A 607 -29.45 4.81 23.70
N PRO A 608 -30.71 4.79 24.18
CA PRO A 608 -31.02 4.61 25.59
C PRO A 608 -30.36 3.34 26.17
N GLN A 609 -30.32 2.24 25.40
CA GLN A 609 -29.67 1.00 25.83
C GLN A 609 -28.16 1.19 26.05
N THR A 610 -27.47 1.89 25.15
CA THR A 610 -26.04 2.20 25.30
C THR A 610 -25.79 3.05 26.54
N ILE A 611 -26.62 4.07 26.77
CA ILE A 611 -26.51 4.93 27.97
C ILE A 611 -26.72 4.13 29.24
N ALA A 612 -27.72 3.24 29.26
CA ALA A 612 -28.00 2.39 30.42
C ALA A 612 -26.81 1.49 30.79
N ILE A 613 -26.07 0.99 29.80
CA ILE A 613 -24.85 0.20 30.00
C ILE A 613 -23.76 1.07 30.64
N PHE A 614 -23.50 2.27 30.11
CA PHE A 614 -22.54 3.21 30.70
C PHE A 614 -22.88 3.55 32.16
N LEU A 615 -24.15 3.92 32.42
CA LEU A 615 -24.60 4.26 33.77
C LEU A 615 -24.46 3.09 34.73
N ARG A 616 -24.75 1.86 34.28
CA ARG A 616 -24.58 0.64 35.10
C ARG A 616 -23.12 0.42 35.50
N VAL A 617 -22.19 0.59 34.57
CA VAL A 617 -20.75 0.47 34.85
C VAL A 617 -20.30 1.53 35.85
N LEU A 618 -20.72 2.78 35.66
CA LEU A 618 -20.45 3.87 36.60
C LEU A 618 -20.99 3.54 38.00
N ARG A 619 -22.22 3.04 38.09
CA ARG A 619 -22.84 2.65 39.37
C ARG A 619 -22.06 1.54 40.08
N ASN A 620 -21.74 0.47 39.36
CA ASN A 620 -21.02 -0.68 39.90
C ASN A 620 -19.59 -0.36 40.32
N SER A 621 -19.01 0.71 39.75
CA SER A 621 -17.62 1.13 39.99
C SER A 621 -17.53 2.40 40.85
N SER A 622 -18.62 2.80 41.49
CA SER A 622 -18.67 4.04 42.29
C SER A 622 -17.65 4.09 43.44
N GLY A 623 -17.27 2.93 43.99
CA GLY A 623 -16.28 2.85 45.08
C GLY A 623 -14.84 3.21 44.70
N ILE A 624 -14.53 3.33 43.40
CA ILE A 624 -13.18 3.68 42.91
C ILE A 624 -13.16 5.01 42.14
N MET A 625 -14.28 5.75 42.09
CA MET A 625 -14.34 7.08 41.47
C MET A 625 -13.56 8.11 42.30
N HIS A 626 -13.06 9.16 41.64
CA HIS A 626 -12.58 10.33 42.36
C HIS A 626 -13.71 11.00 43.13
N GLU A 627 -13.41 11.62 44.27
CA GLU A 627 -14.43 12.28 45.10
C GLU A 627 -15.22 13.35 44.32
N ASN A 628 -14.53 14.14 43.49
CA ASN A 628 -15.15 15.15 42.64
C ASN A 628 -16.05 14.55 41.55
N ASP A 629 -15.81 13.31 41.14
CA ASP A 629 -16.59 12.65 40.09
C ASP A 629 -17.90 12.05 40.60
N VAL A 630 -18.07 11.90 41.93
CA VAL A 630 -19.30 11.31 42.50
C VAL A 630 -20.50 12.23 42.23
N ASP A 631 -20.37 13.51 42.56
CA ASP A 631 -21.43 14.50 42.33
C ASP A 631 -21.59 14.78 40.83
N TYR A 632 -20.48 14.89 40.10
CA TYR A 632 -20.48 15.07 38.65
C TYR A 632 -21.20 13.91 37.93
N CYS A 633 -20.97 12.66 38.33
CA CYS A 633 -21.67 11.50 37.79
C CYS A 633 -23.19 11.56 38.05
N LEU A 634 -23.63 12.08 39.20
CA LEU A 634 -25.06 12.24 39.50
C LEU A 634 -25.70 13.31 38.61
N GLU A 635 -25.00 14.42 38.38
CA GLU A 635 -25.45 15.48 37.47
C GLU A 635 -25.62 14.97 36.04
N VAL A 636 -24.60 14.26 35.52
CA VAL A 636 -24.62 13.66 34.18
C VAL A 636 -25.67 12.56 34.07
N ARG A 637 -25.83 11.71 35.10
CA ARG A 637 -26.93 10.73 35.15
C ARG A 637 -28.29 11.43 35.00
N ASN A 638 -28.51 12.52 35.72
CA ASN A 638 -29.77 13.27 35.62
C ASN A 638 -29.95 13.91 34.24
N ALA A 639 -28.86 14.37 33.59
CA ALA A 639 -28.90 14.82 32.20
C ALA A 639 -29.30 13.67 31.26
N CYS A 640 -28.73 12.47 31.41
CA CYS A 640 -29.12 11.28 30.65
C CYS A 640 -30.60 10.94 30.79
N LEU A 641 -31.14 10.99 32.02
CA LEU A 641 -32.56 10.71 32.28
C LEU A 641 -33.48 11.78 31.68
N GLN A 642 -33.05 13.04 31.68
CA GLN A 642 -33.78 14.15 31.07
C GLN A 642 -33.75 14.06 29.53
N ILE A 643 -32.62 13.71 28.92
CA ILE A 643 -32.56 13.57 27.46
C ILE A 643 -33.28 12.28 27.02
N HIS A 644 -33.18 11.18 27.77
CA HIS A 644 -33.84 9.92 27.44
C HIS A 644 -34.79 9.46 28.55
N PRO A 645 -36.03 9.98 28.59
CA PRO A 645 -37.03 9.70 29.63
C PRO A 645 -37.36 8.24 29.84
N ARG A 646 -37.25 7.41 28.80
CA ARG A 646 -37.44 5.95 28.89
C ARG A 646 -36.45 5.25 29.85
N LEU A 647 -35.40 5.93 30.29
CA LEU A 647 -34.50 5.47 31.35
C LEU A 647 -35.07 5.71 32.77
N MET A 648 -36.09 6.54 32.91
CA MET A 648 -36.80 6.73 34.17
C MET A 648 -37.80 5.61 34.40
N ASN A 649 -37.84 5.10 35.62
CA ASN A 649 -38.91 4.22 36.07
C ASN A 649 -40.05 5.07 36.65
N LEU A 650 -41.19 5.09 35.97
CA LEU A 650 -42.37 5.89 36.34
C LEU A 650 -43.53 5.04 36.85
N VAL A 651 -43.31 3.74 37.09
CA VAL A 651 -44.30 2.84 37.66
C VAL A 651 -44.53 3.20 39.14
N PRO A 652 -45.77 3.49 39.56
CA PRO A 652 -46.08 3.81 40.95
C PRO A 652 -45.62 2.72 41.92
N GLY A 653 -44.97 3.13 43.01
CA GLY A 653 -44.53 2.22 44.08
C GLY A 653 -43.37 1.29 43.73
N SER A 654 -42.69 1.50 42.59
CA SER A 654 -41.53 0.69 42.20
C SER A 654 -40.24 1.15 42.90
N ASP A 655 -39.50 0.18 43.45
CA ASP A 655 -38.18 0.41 44.06
C ASP A 655 -37.02 0.40 43.05
N ALA A 656 -37.28 0.22 41.75
CA ALA A 656 -36.21 0.09 40.76
C ALA A 656 -35.55 1.44 40.47
N GLU A 657 -34.22 1.49 40.58
CA GLU A 657 -33.43 2.71 40.41
C GLU A 657 -33.43 3.18 38.94
N PRO A 658 -33.72 4.47 38.65
CA PRO A 658 -33.69 5.01 37.30
C PRO A 658 -32.30 4.94 36.64
N GLY A 659 -32.25 4.72 35.33
CA GLY A 659 -31.05 4.84 34.50
C GLY A 659 -30.46 3.53 34.00
N PHE A 660 -30.82 2.37 34.55
CA PHE A 660 -30.13 1.11 34.26
C PHE A 660 -30.90 0.14 33.36
N THR A 661 -32.17 0.42 33.12
CA THR A 661 -33.06 -0.32 32.23
C THR A 661 -33.84 0.68 31.38
N VAL A 662 -34.11 0.28 30.13
CA VAL A 662 -34.96 1.05 29.22
C VAL A 662 -36.36 0.49 29.31
N VAL A 663 -37.33 1.34 29.65
CA VAL A 663 -38.73 0.96 29.77
C VAL A 663 -39.37 0.87 28.39
N THR A 664 -40.06 -0.24 28.13
CA THR A 664 -40.78 -0.52 26.88
C THR A 664 -42.22 -0.91 27.18
N TYR A 665 -43.15 -0.54 26.29
CA TYR A 665 -44.57 -0.85 26.42
C TYR A 665 -45.06 -1.73 25.27
N SER A 666 -46.20 -2.39 25.47
CA SER A 666 -46.86 -3.13 24.40
C SER A 666 -47.55 -2.15 23.44
N ALA A 667 -47.69 -2.56 22.16
CA ALA A 667 -48.36 -1.75 21.15
C ALA A 667 -49.82 -1.41 21.51
N GLU A 668 -50.48 -2.28 22.30
CA GLU A 668 -51.84 -2.05 22.79
C GLU A 668 -51.90 -0.86 23.75
N ILE A 669 -50.99 -0.80 24.72
CA ILE A 669 -50.90 0.31 25.69
C ILE A 669 -50.53 1.61 24.97
N GLU A 670 -49.56 1.57 24.06
CA GLU A 670 -49.16 2.77 23.31
C GLU A 670 -50.30 3.31 22.45
N THR A 671 -51.10 2.44 21.81
CA THR A 671 -52.28 2.84 21.03
C THR A 671 -53.37 3.44 21.91
N GLU A 672 -53.60 2.86 23.10
CA GLU A 672 -54.57 3.38 24.06
C GLU A 672 -54.17 4.78 24.56
N VAL A 673 -52.90 4.97 24.91
CA VAL A 673 -52.35 6.25 25.36
C VAL A 673 -52.40 7.31 24.25
N ASP A 674 -52.04 6.97 23.02
CA ASP A 674 -52.15 7.85 21.86
C ASP A 674 -53.61 8.30 21.65
N GLY A 675 -54.56 7.37 21.78
CA GLY A 675 -55.99 7.66 21.74
C GLY A 675 -56.44 8.66 22.82
N ILE A 676 -55.93 8.55 24.05
CA ILE A 676 -56.23 9.48 25.15
C ILE A 676 -55.68 10.89 24.83
N TYR A 677 -54.42 11.00 24.36
CA TYR A 677 -53.84 12.29 23.98
C TYR A 677 -54.59 12.94 22.82
N LYS A 678 -54.99 12.16 21.81
CA LYS A 678 -55.79 12.64 20.69
C LYS A 678 -57.13 13.20 21.15
N GLN A 679 -57.85 12.48 22.00
CA GLN A 679 -59.12 12.96 22.57
C GLN A 679 -58.94 14.25 23.38
N MET A 680 -57.81 14.38 24.10
CA MET A 680 -57.48 15.59 24.85
C MET A 680 -57.25 16.78 23.91
N TYR A 681 -56.42 16.63 22.86
CA TYR A 681 -56.16 17.72 21.90
C TYR A 681 -57.37 18.07 21.03
N ASP A 682 -58.24 17.09 20.74
CA ASP A 682 -59.52 17.28 20.04
C ASP A 682 -60.63 17.83 20.97
N GLU A 683 -60.34 18.13 22.25
CA GLU A 683 -61.27 18.63 23.27
C GLU A 683 -62.48 17.71 23.55
N GLN A 684 -62.37 16.42 23.24
CA GLN A 684 -63.38 15.41 23.57
C GLN A 684 -63.36 15.08 25.07
N ILE A 685 -62.20 15.19 25.70
CA ILE A 685 -62.00 15.10 27.16
C ILE A 685 -61.23 16.34 27.64
N THR A 686 -61.50 16.79 28.88
CA THR A 686 -60.77 17.94 29.43
C THR A 686 -59.41 17.53 30.01
N ILE A 687 -58.47 18.48 30.13
CA ILE A 687 -57.16 18.21 30.75
C ILE A 687 -57.33 17.78 32.22
N ASP A 688 -58.32 18.32 32.94
CA ASP A 688 -58.63 17.91 34.30
C ASP A 688 -59.17 16.47 34.37
N ASP A 689 -59.86 15.98 33.33
CA ASP A 689 -60.27 14.57 33.24
C ASP A 689 -59.06 13.64 33.03
N VAL A 690 -58.08 14.08 32.22
CA VAL A 690 -56.80 13.37 32.06
C VAL A 690 -56.03 13.33 33.37
N ILE A 691 -55.99 14.43 34.13
CA ILE A 691 -55.34 14.47 35.45
C ILE A 691 -56.02 13.51 36.43
N LYS A 692 -57.36 13.49 36.48
CA LYS A 692 -58.11 12.52 37.32
C LYS A 692 -57.84 11.08 36.91
N LEU A 693 -57.72 10.81 35.61
CA LEU A 693 -57.33 9.49 35.10
C LEU A 693 -55.95 9.10 35.62
N LEU A 694 -54.96 9.99 35.52
CA LEU A 694 -53.60 9.75 36.03
C LEU A 694 -53.57 9.55 37.54
N GLN A 695 -54.32 10.35 38.32
CA GLN A 695 -54.44 10.18 39.78
C GLN A 695 -55.06 8.83 40.15
N ARG A 696 -56.13 8.43 39.45
CA ARG A 696 -56.79 7.14 39.66
C ARG A 696 -55.85 5.99 39.31
N ASN A 697 -55.16 6.08 38.17
CA ASN A 697 -54.25 5.04 37.73
C ASN A 697 -53.05 4.92 38.68
N LYS A 698 -52.49 6.03 39.18
CA LYS A 698 -51.40 6.03 40.17
C LYS A 698 -51.79 5.35 41.48
N ALA A 699 -53.04 5.50 41.91
CA ALA A 699 -53.56 4.90 43.14
C ALA A 699 -54.15 3.49 42.95
N SER A 700 -54.17 2.98 41.71
CA SER A 700 -54.76 1.68 41.39
C SER A 700 -53.90 0.53 41.95
N ALA A 701 -54.52 -0.63 42.15
CA ALA A 701 -53.79 -1.86 42.43
C ALA A 701 -53.54 -2.69 41.16
N ASN A 702 -54.12 -2.27 40.01
CA ASN A 702 -54.03 -2.99 38.75
C ASN A 702 -52.70 -2.64 38.03
N PRO A 703 -51.82 -3.63 37.75
CA PRO A 703 -50.58 -3.39 37.02
C PRO A 703 -50.79 -2.73 35.65
N ARG A 704 -51.90 -3.03 34.96
CA ARG A 704 -52.21 -2.40 33.67
C ARG A 704 -52.44 -0.90 33.81
N ASP A 705 -53.12 -0.46 34.86
CA ASP A 705 -53.38 0.97 35.09
C ASP A 705 -52.06 1.70 35.34
N HIS A 706 -51.12 1.06 36.05
CA HIS A 706 -49.76 1.55 36.23
C HIS A 706 -48.96 1.62 34.92
N GLU A 707 -49.12 0.65 34.03
CA GLU A 707 -48.51 0.69 32.69
C GLU A 707 -49.06 1.84 31.85
N ILE A 708 -50.38 2.05 31.84
CA ILE A 708 -51.00 3.21 31.17
C ILE A 708 -50.47 4.51 31.77
N PHE A 709 -50.45 4.64 33.09
CA PHE A 709 -49.91 5.81 33.78
C PHE A 709 -48.45 6.09 33.38
N SER A 710 -47.59 5.09 33.50
CA SER A 710 -46.16 5.19 33.19
C SER A 710 -45.95 5.53 31.70
N CYS A 711 -46.72 4.90 30.80
CA CYS A 711 -46.66 5.15 29.36
C CYS A 711 -47.12 6.56 29.01
N MET A 712 -48.20 7.08 29.61
CA MET A 712 -48.65 8.46 29.42
C MET A 712 -47.55 9.46 29.80
N LEU A 713 -46.89 9.26 30.93
CA LEU A 713 -45.82 10.15 31.38
C LEU A 713 -44.57 10.08 30.49
N HIS A 714 -44.16 8.88 30.08
CA HIS A 714 -43.04 8.74 29.14
C HIS A 714 -43.35 9.39 27.80
N PHE A 715 -44.55 9.21 27.27
CA PHE A 715 -44.96 9.87 26.02
C PHE A 715 -44.83 11.39 26.15
N LEU A 716 -45.33 11.96 27.24
CA LEU A 716 -45.23 13.41 27.48
C LEU A 716 -43.78 13.91 27.56
N PHE A 717 -42.92 13.17 28.27
CA PHE A 717 -41.50 13.55 28.38
C PHE A 717 -40.73 13.33 27.08
N ASP A 718 -41.00 12.24 26.34
CA ASP A 718 -40.36 11.95 25.05
C ASP A 718 -40.71 13.01 23.99
N GLU A 719 -41.93 13.57 24.06
CA GLU A 719 -42.41 14.63 23.17
C GLU A 719 -41.74 15.99 23.42
N TYR A 720 -41.07 16.20 24.57
CA TYR A 720 -40.42 17.48 24.91
C TYR A 720 -39.43 17.96 23.82
N LYS A 721 -38.76 17.03 23.14
CA LYS A 721 -37.82 17.34 22.04
C LYS A 721 -38.48 18.01 20.83
N PHE A 722 -39.80 17.94 20.70
CA PHE A 722 -40.57 18.53 19.60
C PHE A 722 -41.24 19.85 19.97
N PHE A 723 -41.28 20.20 21.27
CA PHE A 723 -42.01 21.38 21.76
C PHE A 723 -41.52 22.69 21.15
N GLN A 724 -40.22 22.84 20.94
CA GLN A 724 -39.67 24.04 20.34
C GLN A 724 -40.04 24.15 18.85
N SER A 725 -39.74 23.11 18.07
CA SER A 725 -39.69 23.20 16.60
C SER A 725 -40.96 22.77 15.86
N TYR A 726 -41.83 21.97 16.47
CA TYR A 726 -42.95 21.33 15.75
C TYR A 726 -44.33 21.51 16.39
N TYR A 727 -44.40 21.86 17.68
CA TYR A 727 -45.68 22.01 18.38
C TYR A 727 -46.36 23.35 18.04
N PRO A 728 -47.65 23.35 17.66
CA PRO A 728 -48.43 24.57 17.54
C PRO A 728 -48.77 25.16 18.91
N HIS A 729 -49.02 26.48 18.95
CA HIS A 729 -49.21 27.22 20.21
C HIS A 729 -50.35 26.71 21.10
N ARG A 730 -51.47 26.25 20.52
CA ARG A 730 -52.63 25.80 21.29
C ARG A 730 -52.32 24.49 22.01
N GLU A 731 -51.89 23.49 21.26
CA GLU A 731 -51.54 22.17 21.76
C GLU A 731 -50.42 22.30 22.79
N LEU A 732 -49.39 23.10 22.52
CA LEU A 732 -48.31 23.36 23.48
C LEU A 732 -48.79 23.98 24.80
N ALA A 733 -49.76 24.89 24.76
CA ALA A 733 -50.35 25.46 25.97
C ALA A 733 -51.16 24.42 26.78
N MET A 734 -51.87 23.52 26.10
CA MET A 734 -52.56 22.39 26.74
C MET A 734 -51.54 21.44 27.38
N THR A 735 -50.47 21.10 26.67
CA THR A 735 -49.37 20.27 27.16
C THR A 735 -48.68 20.92 28.36
N GLY A 736 -48.42 22.24 28.34
CA GLY A 736 -47.86 22.99 29.46
C GLY A 736 -48.76 22.95 30.70
N TYR A 737 -50.09 23.08 30.52
CA TYR A 737 -51.05 22.94 31.62
C TYR A 737 -51.02 21.52 32.21
N LEU A 738 -51.03 20.48 31.36
CA LEU A 738 -50.96 19.09 31.82
C LEU A 738 -49.65 18.84 32.58
N PHE A 739 -48.52 19.22 32.00
CA PHE A 739 -47.18 19.02 32.55
C PHE A 739 -47.00 19.69 33.91
N GLY A 740 -47.37 20.97 34.03
CA GLY A 740 -47.35 21.68 35.31
C GLY A 740 -48.30 21.08 36.35
N SER A 741 -49.42 20.51 35.90
CA SER A 741 -50.36 19.82 36.80
C SER A 741 -49.82 18.47 37.30
N LEU A 742 -48.96 17.79 36.53
CA LEU A 742 -48.24 16.60 37.03
C LEU A 742 -47.39 16.92 38.25
N ILE A 743 -46.71 18.07 38.22
CA ILE A 743 -45.93 18.58 39.34
C ILE A 743 -46.88 18.95 40.47
N GLN A 744 -47.89 19.79 40.21
CA GLN A 744 -48.83 20.27 41.23
C GLN A 744 -49.47 19.15 42.04
N TYR A 745 -49.99 18.12 41.37
CA TYR A 745 -50.71 17.02 42.00
C TYR A 745 -49.84 15.84 42.43
N GLN A 746 -48.52 16.01 42.52
CA GLN A 746 -47.57 14.97 42.94
C GLN A 746 -47.76 13.67 42.14
N LEU A 747 -47.93 13.78 40.82
CA LEU A 747 -48.01 12.60 39.96
C LEU A 747 -46.62 12.00 39.72
N VAL A 748 -45.59 12.85 39.70
CA VAL A 748 -44.17 12.46 39.70
C VAL A 748 -43.53 12.78 41.06
N ASP A 749 -42.67 11.88 41.55
CA ASP A 749 -42.01 12.00 42.86
C ASP A 749 -40.48 11.83 42.72
N PHE A 750 -39.72 12.24 43.74
CA PHE A 750 -38.26 12.06 43.85
C PHE A 750 -37.45 12.49 42.61
N ILE A 751 -36.76 11.55 41.94
CA ILE A 751 -35.90 11.82 40.78
C ILE A 751 -36.72 12.29 39.57
N PRO A 752 -37.80 11.59 39.14
CA PRO A 752 -38.71 12.09 38.11
C PRO A 752 -39.25 13.50 38.35
N LEU A 753 -39.58 13.86 39.60
CA LEU A 753 -40.01 15.21 39.95
C LEU A 753 -38.90 16.24 39.69
N GLY A 754 -37.67 15.96 40.12
CA GLY A 754 -36.52 16.83 39.85
C GLY A 754 -36.27 17.03 38.36
N ILE A 755 -36.46 15.98 37.54
CA ILE A 755 -36.33 16.05 36.08
C ILE A 755 -37.47 16.88 35.45
N ALA A 756 -38.71 16.69 35.91
CA ALA A 756 -39.86 17.49 35.47
C ALA A 756 -39.66 18.98 35.77
N ILE A 757 -39.14 19.32 36.95
CA ILE A 757 -38.79 20.70 37.31
C ILE A 757 -37.66 21.23 36.41
N ARG A 758 -36.64 20.43 36.11
CA ARG A 758 -35.56 20.80 35.19
C ARG A 758 -36.04 21.08 33.78
N TYR A 759 -37.01 20.32 33.27
CA TYR A 759 -37.64 20.63 31.98
C TYR A 759 -38.27 22.02 31.97
N VAL A 760 -39.05 22.36 33.01
CA VAL A 760 -39.66 23.69 33.11
C VAL A 760 -38.59 24.78 33.25
N LEU A 761 -37.57 24.55 34.09
CA LEU A 761 -36.48 25.51 34.28
C LEU A 761 -35.66 25.74 33.00
N ASP A 762 -35.30 24.69 32.27
CA ASP A 762 -34.60 24.79 31.00
C ASP A 762 -35.44 25.54 29.95
N ALA A 763 -36.74 25.25 29.89
CA ALA A 763 -37.68 25.93 29.01
C ALA A 763 -37.77 27.44 29.34
N LEU A 764 -37.79 27.81 30.62
CA LEU A 764 -37.81 29.20 31.08
C LEU A 764 -36.49 29.96 30.83
N ASN A 765 -35.36 29.25 30.70
CA ASN A 765 -34.09 29.86 30.31
C ASN A 765 -34.01 30.18 28.80
N CYS A 766 -34.95 29.68 27.99
CA CYS A 766 -35.02 29.99 26.57
C CYS A 766 -35.48 31.44 26.33
N PRO A 767 -35.24 32.02 25.13
CA PRO A 767 -35.69 33.36 24.78
C PRO A 767 -37.22 33.55 24.93
N PRO A 768 -37.72 34.73 25.33
CA PRO A 768 -39.15 34.97 25.65
C PRO A 768 -40.15 34.65 24.53
N ASP A 769 -39.72 34.77 23.29
CA ASP A 769 -40.51 34.54 22.09
C ASP A 769 -40.61 33.04 21.71
N SER A 770 -39.71 32.22 22.24
CA SER A 770 -39.64 30.78 21.97
C SER A 770 -40.87 30.01 22.45
N ASN A 771 -41.16 28.91 21.77
CA ASN A 771 -42.22 27.98 22.18
C ASN A 771 -41.93 27.38 23.56
N LEU A 772 -40.69 26.98 23.83
CA LEU A 772 -40.30 26.45 25.13
C LEU A 772 -40.52 27.46 26.27
N PHE A 773 -40.17 28.74 26.09
CA PHE A 773 -40.44 29.73 27.13
C PHE A 773 -41.94 29.85 27.45
N LYS A 774 -42.79 29.89 26.41
CA LYS A 774 -44.26 29.92 26.57
C LYS A 774 -44.78 28.67 27.28
N PHE A 775 -44.28 27.49 26.93
CA PHE A 775 -44.55 26.24 27.64
C PHE A 775 -44.13 26.32 29.12
N GLY A 776 -42.93 26.81 29.40
CA GLY A 776 -42.38 26.96 30.74
C GLY A 776 -43.22 27.86 31.63
N ILE A 777 -43.66 29.02 31.11
CA ILE A 777 -44.57 29.94 31.82
C ILE A 777 -45.90 29.26 32.14
N GLN A 778 -46.48 28.57 31.17
CA GLN A 778 -47.76 27.88 31.32
C GLN A 778 -47.66 26.78 32.38
N ALA A 779 -46.60 25.96 32.35
CA ALA A 779 -46.36 24.92 33.33
C ALA A 779 -46.12 25.49 34.73
N LEU A 780 -45.28 26.53 34.86
CA LEU A 780 -44.96 27.17 36.14
C LEU A 780 -46.21 27.70 36.85
N SER A 781 -47.15 28.29 36.11
CA SER A 781 -48.41 28.81 36.66
C SER A 781 -49.26 27.76 37.38
N ARG A 782 -49.08 26.47 37.06
CA ARG A 782 -49.87 25.37 37.63
C ARG A 782 -49.38 24.92 39.00
N PHE A 783 -48.09 25.04 39.27
CA PHE A 783 -47.47 24.58 40.52
C PHE A 783 -46.85 25.70 41.34
N GLU A 784 -47.14 26.97 41.01
CA GLU A 784 -46.64 28.14 41.72
C GLU A 784 -46.89 28.08 43.24
N SER A 785 -48.05 27.55 43.66
CA SER A 785 -48.39 27.36 45.08
C SER A 785 -47.42 26.48 45.86
N ARG A 786 -46.65 25.64 45.15
CA ARG A 786 -45.70 24.67 45.73
C ARG A 786 -44.25 25.10 45.60
N LEU A 787 -43.94 26.24 44.97
CA LEU A 787 -42.56 26.71 44.81
C LEU A 787 -41.81 26.86 46.14
N SER A 788 -42.53 27.20 47.21
CA SER A 788 -41.96 27.28 48.57
C SER A 788 -41.37 25.97 49.08
N GLU A 789 -41.72 24.82 48.50
CA GLU A 789 -41.13 23.52 48.81
C GLU A 789 -39.69 23.39 48.29
N TRP A 790 -39.27 24.20 47.30
CA TRP A 790 -37.98 24.06 46.62
C TRP A 790 -37.19 25.38 46.54
N GLN A 791 -36.53 25.74 47.63
CA GLN A 791 -35.74 26.97 47.71
C GLN A 791 -34.64 27.11 46.63
N PRO A 792 -33.90 26.06 46.24
CA PRO A 792 -32.93 26.16 45.15
C PRO A 792 -33.57 26.51 43.80
N LEU A 793 -34.79 25.99 43.53
CA LEU A 793 -35.54 26.32 42.31
C LEU A 793 -35.95 27.79 42.32
N CYS A 794 -36.49 28.29 43.45
CA CYS A 794 -36.81 29.70 43.63
C CYS A 794 -35.62 30.61 43.32
N GLN A 795 -34.43 30.27 43.84
CA GLN A 795 -33.20 31.01 43.55
C GLN A 795 -32.81 30.93 42.07
N ALA A 796 -33.00 29.79 41.41
CA ALA A 796 -32.72 29.65 39.99
C ALA A 796 -33.68 30.49 39.13
N LEU A 797 -34.98 30.50 39.45
CA LEU A 797 -35.99 31.30 38.75
C LEU A 797 -35.73 32.81 38.88
N LEU A 798 -35.35 33.28 40.07
CA LEU A 798 -35.00 34.69 40.31
C LEU A 798 -33.74 35.14 39.53
N LYS A 799 -32.91 34.21 39.06
CA LYS A 799 -31.74 34.52 38.23
C LYS A 799 -32.07 34.69 36.74
N ILE A 800 -33.29 34.42 36.31
CA ILE A 800 -33.72 34.51 34.90
C ILE A 800 -34.33 35.90 34.65
N PRO A 801 -33.62 36.85 34.01
CA PRO A 801 -34.06 38.25 33.95
C PRO A 801 -35.38 38.41 33.18
N HIS A 802 -35.48 37.77 32.01
CA HIS A 802 -36.65 37.88 31.14
C HIS A 802 -37.89 37.15 31.67
N LEU A 803 -37.73 36.19 32.59
CA LEU A 803 -38.85 35.63 33.35
C LEU A 803 -39.47 36.67 34.27
N LEU A 804 -38.64 37.42 35.00
CA LEU A 804 -39.11 38.46 35.93
C LEU A 804 -39.75 39.63 35.20
N GLU A 805 -39.34 39.91 33.96
CA GLU A 805 -40.02 40.86 33.08
C GLU A 805 -41.40 40.36 32.65
N ALA A 806 -41.54 39.07 32.31
CA ALA A 806 -42.81 38.47 31.90
C ALA A 806 -43.78 38.26 33.07
N ARG A 807 -43.26 37.98 34.27
CA ARG A 807 -44.01 37.66 35.50
C ARG A 807 -43.41 38.38 36.71
N PRO A 808 -43.60 39.70 36.83
CA PRO A 808 -43.06 40.48 37.95
C PRO A 808 -43.68 40.11 39.30
N ASP A 809 -44.88 39.53 39.27
CA ASP A 809 -45.57 38.98 40.44
C ASP A 809 -44.82 37.80 41.08
N LEU A 810 -44.05 37.03 40.31
CA LEU A 810 -43.22 35.93 40.84
C LEU A 810 -42.12 36.42 41.78
N ALA A 811 -41.53 37.60 41.52
CA ALA A 811 -40.53 38.18 42.41
C ALA A 811 -41.11 38.54 43.79
N ILE A 812 -42.42 38.80 43.85
CA ILE A 812 -43.15 39.13 45.08
C ILE A 812 -43.61 37.83 45.77
N SER A 813 -44.05 36.83 45.02
CA SER A 813 -44.51 35.54 45.57
C SER A 813 -43.34 34.68 46.09
N ILE A 814 -42.15 34.80 45.48
CA ILE A 814 -40.89 34.19 45.93
C ILE A 814 -40.19 35.15 46.91
N GLN A 815 -40.71 35.29 48.14
CA GLN A 815 -39.96 35.98 49.19
C GLN A 815 -38.80 35.11 49.69
N PRO A 816 -37.62 35.69 50.00
CA PRO A 816 -36.54 34.96 50.65
C PRO A 816 -37.01 34.58 52.06
N VAL A 817 -37.46 33.35 52.21
CA VAL A 817 -37.60 32.73 53.53
C VAL A 817 -36.19 32.70 54.14
N PRO A 818 -35.97 33.23 55.37
CA PRO A 818 -34.71 33.05 56.09
C PRO A 818 -34.37 31.56 56.10
N MET A 819 -33.08 31.19 55.97
CA MET A 819 -32.59 29.80 55.96
C MET A 819 -33.50 28.91 56.81
N ALA A 820 -34.20 27.97 56.16
CA ALA A 820 -34.94 26.95 56.86
C ALA A 820 -33.99 26.35 57.91
N GLU A 821 -34.47 26.23 59.15
CA GLU A 821 -33.76 25.51 60.19
C GLU A 821 -33.26 24.18 59.62
N PRO A 822 -32.06 23.71 60.00
CA PRO A 822 -31.54 22.43 59.52
C PRO A 822 -32.63 21.36 59.65
N PRO A 823 -32.73 20.41 58.68
CA PRO A 823 -33.81 19.44 58.63
C PRO A 823 -34.01 18.83 60.02
N PRO A 824 -35.27 18.68 60.48
CA PRO A 824 -35.54 18.22 61.83
C PRO A 824 -34.83 16.88 62.04
N ILE A 825 -33.85 16.89 62.94
CA ILE A 825 -33.07 15.71 63.28
C ILE A 825 -34.06 14.69 63.87
N PHE A 826 -34.02 13.46 63.39
CA PHE A 826 -34.76 12.36 63.98
C PHE A 826 -34.25 12.12 65.41
N THR A 827 -35.03 12.55 66.40
CA THR A 827 -34.65 12.59 67.82
C THR A 827 -35.27 11.49 68.66
N THR A 828 -36.07 10.58 68.08
CA THR A 828 -36.74 9.51 68.85
C THR A 828 -35.75 8.45 69.33
N ILE A 829 -34.68 8.18 68.57
CA ILE A 829 -33.60 7.28 68.98
C ILE A 829 -32.45 8.13 69.55
N GLN A 830 -32.26 8.07 70.87
CA GLN A 830 -31.20 8.79 71.58
C GLN A 830 -30.29 7.78 72.29
N PRO A 831 -29.26 7.25 71.61
CA PRO A 831 -28.33 6.34 72.25
C PRO A 831 -27.53 7.10 73.32
N ASP A 832 -27.36 6.48 74.49
CA ASP A 832 -26.57 7.05 75.58
C ASP A 832 -25.15 7.40 75.11
N ARG A 833 -24.56 8.49 75.61
CA ARG A 833 -23.13 8.75 75.37
C ARG A 833 -22.29 7.88 76.31
N LEU A 834 -21.43 7.05 75.73
CA LEU A 834 -20.49 6.22 76.47
C LEU A 834 -19.09 6.85 76.43
N ASP A 835 -18.62 7.33 77.59
CA ASP A 835 -17.29 7.92 77.74
C ASP A 835 -16.18 6.84 77.75
N GLY A 836 -15.00 7.16 77.20
CA GLY A 836 -13.84 6.25 77.09
C GLY A 836 -13.74 5.52 75.75
N GLU A 837 -12.51 5.25 75.29
CA GLU A 837 -12.27 4.47 74.07
C GLU A 837 -12.53 2.97 74.29
N PRO A 838 -13.05 2.25 73.28
CA PRO A 838 -13.25 0.80 73.40
C PRO A 838 -11.89 0.09 73.56
N GLU A 839 -11.76 -0.73 74.59
CA GLU A 839 -10.55 -1.52 74.82
C GLU A 839 -10.42 -2.58 73.72
N LYS A 840 -9.38 -2.45 72.90
CA LYS A 840 -9.11 -3.36 71.79
C LYS A 840 -8.33 -4.58 72.31
N PRO A 841 -8.71 -5.82 71.93
CA PRO A 841 -7.88 -7.00 72.21
C PRO A 841 -6.49 -6.89 71.56
N PRO A 842 -5.48 -7.59 72.09
CA PRO A 842 -4.22 -7.82 71.37
C PRO A 842 -4.49 -8.41 69.97
N GLU A 843 -3.66 -8.08 69.00
CA GLU A 843 -3.87 -8.41 67.58
C GLU A 843 -4.16 -9.90 67.34
N GLU A 844 -3.39 -10.79 67.98
CA GLU A 844 -3.60 -12.24 67.91
C GLU A 844 -4.98 -12.69 68.43
N VAL A 845 -5.54 -11.98 69.41
CA VAL A 845 -6.86 -12.27 70.01
C VAL A 845 -7.95 -11.67 69.14
N SER A 846 -7.79 -10.44 68.65
CA SER A 846 -8.75 -9.84 67.72
C SER A 846 -8.87 -10.67 66.44
N ASP A 847 -7.75 -11.11 65.84
CA ASP A 847 -7.76 -11.90 64.61
C ASP A 847 -8.51 -13.22 64.77
N LYS A 848 -8.34 -13.88 65.93
CA LYS A 848 -9.09 -15.10 66.26
C LYS A 848 -10.59 -14.83 66.41
N ILE A 849 -10.96 -13.76 67.11
CA ILE A 849 -12.37 -13.38 67.28
C ILE A 849 -13.02 -13.07 65.92
N LEU A 850 -12.35 -12.27 65.08
CA LEU A 850 -12.82 -11.94 63.74
C LEU A 850 -12.92 -13.20 62.87
N PHE A 851 -11.91 -14.08 62.89
CA PHE A 851 -11.92 -15.34 62.16
C PHE A 851 -13.09 -16.25 62.58
N ILE A 852 -13.40 -16.32 63.88
CA ILE A 852 -14.52 -17.10 64.40
C ILE A 852 -15.85 -16.59 63.83
N VAL A 853 -16.09 -15.28 63.86
CA VAL A 853 -17.35 -14.70 63.35
C VAL A 853 -17.48 -14.88 61.84
N ASN A 854 -16.39 -14.75 61.08
CA ASN A 854 -16.45 -14.84 59.62
C ASN A 854 -16.72 -16.27 59.14
N ASN A 855 -16.32 -17.26 59.94
CA ASN A 855 -16.48 -18.68 59.63
C ASN A 855 -17.61 -19.35 60.43
N LEU A 856 -18.43 -18.56 61.13
CA LEU A 856 -19.52 -19.09 61.94
C LEU A 856 -20.62 -19.65 61.03
N ALA A 857 -20.93 -20.93 61.18
CA ALA A 857 -21.98 -21.61 60.44
C ALA A 857 -22.77 -22.56 61.36
N PRO A 858 -24.01 -22.94 61.01
CA PRO A 858 -24.79 -23.88 61.82
C PRO A 858 -24.09 -25.23 62.04
N SER A 859 -23.28 -25.68 61.07
CA SER A 859 -22.56 -26.96 61.11
C SER A 859 -21.36 -26.97 62.07
N ASN A 860 -20.78 -25.81 62.40
CA ASN A 860 -19.59 -25.68 63.24
C ASN A 860 -19.82 -24.84 64.51
N PHE A 861 -21.07 -24.47 64.78
CA PHE A 861 -21.48 -23.55 65.84
C PHE A 861 -20.89 -23.90 67.22
N GLU A 862 -21.06 -25.15 67.69
CA GLU A 862 -20.58 -25.58 69.02
C GLU A 862 -19.07 -25.47 69.15
N SER A 863 -18.33 -25.85 68.11
CA SER A 863 -16.86 -25.75 68.09
C SER A 863 -16.40 -24.29 68.13
N LYS A 864 -17.04 -23.42 67.35
CA LYS A 864 -16.69 -21.99 67.27
C LYS A 864 -17.09 -21.22 68.52
N LEU A 865 -18.19 -21.59 69.15
CA LEU A 865 -18.59 -21.05 70.44
C LEU A 865 -17.59 -21.41 71.54
N ALA A 866 -17.12 -22.66 71.59
CA ALA A 866 -16.10 -23.09 72.56
C ALA A 866 -14.77 -22.34 72.35
N GLU A 867 -14.35 -22.14 71.09
CA GLU A 867 -13.18 -21.35 70.73
C GLU A 867 -13.34 -19.87 71.17
N MET A 868 -14.51 -19.28 70.92
CA MET A 868 -14.83 -17.92 71.33
C MET A 868 -14.76 -17.75 72.85
N LYS A 869 -15.35 -18.67 73.62
CA LYS A 869 -15.33 -18.64 75.09
C LYS A 869 -13.92 -18.77 75.67
N GLY A 870 -12.99 -19.41 74.96
CA GLY A 870 -11.59 -19.50 75.36
C GLY A 870 -10.77 -18.22 75.15
N HIS A 871 -11.21 -17.34 74.26
CA HIS A 871 -10.46 -16.15 73.85
C HIS A 871 -11.11 -14.82 74.23
N PHE A 872 -12.44 -14.78 74.35
CA PHE A 872 -13.19 -13.57 74.62
C PHE A 872 -13.11 -13.17 76.10
N GLN A 873 -12.81 -11.89 76.36
CA GLN A 873 -12.82 -11.31 77.70
C GLN A 873 -13.84 -10.16 77.72
N GLU A 874 -14.49 -9.98 78.86
CA GLU A 874 -15.60 -9.03 79.02
C GLU A 874 -15.21 -7.58 78.70
N GLN A 875 -13.96 -7.19 78.96
CA GLN A 875 -13.43 -5.86 78.66
C GLN A 875 -13.46 -5.50 77.16
N TYR A 876 -13.44 -6.49 76.26
CA TYR A 876 -13.49 -6.28 74.80
C TYR A 876 -14.90 -6.13 74.24
N SER A 877 -15.93 -6.18 75.08
CA SER A 877 -17.33 -6.24 74.65
C SER A 877 -17.75 -5.04 73.80
N ARG A 878 -17.28 -3.83 74.10
CA ARG A 878 -17.61 -2.63 73.33
C ARG A 878 -16.96 -2.64 71.94
N TRP A 879 -15.68 -3.03 71.85
CA TRP A 879 -14.99 -3.19 70.56
C TRP A 879 -15.67 -4.23 69.68
N PHE A 880 -15.99 -5.40 70.27
CA PHE A 880 -16.61 -6.48 69.52
C PHE A 880 -18.04 -6.13 69.07
N ALA A 881 -18.79 -5.42 69.91
CA ALA A 881 -20.13 -4.95 69.55
C ALA A 881 -20.11 -4.00 68.34
N ASN A 882 -19.18 -3.04 68.33
CA ASN A 882 -19.01 -2.13 67.20
C ASN A 882 -18.66 -2.89 65.92
N TYR A 883 -17.69 -3.82 65.97
CA TYR A 883 -17.37 -4.67 64.83
C TYR A 883 -18.58 -5.48 64.32
N LEU A 884 -19.28 -6.18 65.22
CA LEU A 884 -20.36 -7.06 64.82
C LEU A 884 -21.52 -6.27 64.19
N VAL A 885 -21.89 -5.13 64.77
CA VAL A 885 -22.96 -4.27 64.25
C VAL A 885 -22.54 -3.60 62.93
N ASP A 886 -21.36 -3.00 62.89
CA ASP A 886 -20.92 -2.16 61.78
C ASP A 886 -20.48 -2.97 60.55
N GLN A 887 -19.80 -4.11 60.76
CA GLN A 887 -19.15 -4.86 59.69
C GLN A 887 -19.84 -6.18 59.32
N ARG A 888 -20.79 -6.66 60.13
CA ARG A 888 -21.51 -7.92 59.86
C ARG A 888 -23.01 -7.72 59.78
N VAL A 889 -23.64 -7.29 60.87
CA VAL A 889 -25.10 -7.12 60.95
C VAL A 889 -25.63 -6.17 59.88
N SER A 890 -24.90 -5.08 59.60
CA SER A 890 -25.24 -4.08 58.58
C SER A 890 -25.36 -4.65 57.16
N ILE A 891 -24.65 -5.73 56.84
CA ILE A 891 -24.49 -6.26 55.48
C ILE A 891 -24.89 -7.74 55.32
N GLU A 892 -25.05 -8.51 56.40
CA GLU A 892 -25.35 -9.95 56.37
C GLU A 892 -26.70 -10.30 57.05
N PRO A 893 -27.85 -9.86 56.51
CA PRO A 893 -29.17 -10.09 57.12
C PRO A 893 -29.53 -11.57 57.27
N ASN A 894 -29.03 -12.42 56.36
CA ASN A 894 -29.27 -13.88 56.42
C ASN A 894 -28.63 -14.55 57.64
N ASN A 895 -27.62 -13.92 58.26
CA ASN A 895 -26.89 -14.45 59.41
C ASN A 895 -27.38 -13.89 60.75
N HIS A 896 -28.35 -12.98 60.77
CA HIS A 896 -28.86 -12.36 62.01
C HIS A 896 -29.30 -13.39 63.06
N GLN A 897 -30.11 -14.38 62.68
CA GLN A 897 -30.55 -15.44 63.62
C GLN A 897 -29.38 -16.25 64.18
N LEU A 898 -28.33 -16.45 63.38
CA LEU A 898 -27.12 -17.15 63.83
C LEU A 898 -26.31 -16.31 64.81
N TYR A 899 -26.20 -15.01 64.56
CA TYR A 899 -25.53 -14.07 65.47
C TYR A 899 -26.27 -13.90 66.80
N LEU A 900 -27.61 -13.79 66.78
CA LEU A 900 -28.40 -13.76 68.01
C LEU A 900 -28.18 -15.02 68.84
N ARG A 901 -28.30 -16.19 68.20
CA ARG A 901 -28.02 -17.47 68.87
C ARG A 901 -26.59 -17.54 69.42
N PHE A 902 -25.63 -16.98 68.70
CA PHE A 902 -24.23 -16.93 69.14
C PHE A 902 -24.04 -16.03 70.36
N LEU A 903 -24.64 -14.84 70.37
CA LEU A 903 -24.61 -13.92 71.51
C LEU A 903 -25.30 -14.55 72.73
N ASP A 904 -26.47 -15.18 72.55
CA ASP A 904 -27.21 -15.88 73.61
C ASP A 904 -26.36 -16.99 74.23
N ALA A 905 -25.65 -17.75 73.39
CA ALA A 905 -24.83 -18.87 73.85
C ALA A 905 -23.49 -18.42 74.46
N LEU A 906 -22.99 -17.23 74.09
CA LEU A 906 -21.79 -16.63 74.68
C LEU A 906 -22.05 -16.16 76.12
N ASP A 907 -23.30 -15.75 76.42
CA ASP A 907 -23.82 -15.43 77.76
C ASP A 907 -23.04 -14.34 78.50
N VAL A 908 -22.69 -13.26 77.79
CA VAL A 908 -22.02 -12.07 78.34
C VAL A 908 -22.99 -10.89 78.35
N GLN A 909 -23.52 -10.54 79.53
CA GLN A 909 -24.56 -9.51 79.65
C GLN A 909 -24.12 -8.11 79.22
N SER A 910 -22.87 -7.73 79.52
CA SER A 910 -22.32 -6.43 79.11
C SER A 910 -22.22 -6.30 77.58
N LEU A 911 -21.89 -7.39 76.89
CA LEU A 911 -21.85 -7.43 75.42
C LEU A 911 -23.22 -7.18 74.80
N PHE A 912 -24.30 -7.80 75.30
CA PHE A 912 -25.65 -7.53 74.81
C PHE A 912 -26.04 -6.05 74.93
N ARG A 913 -25.68 -5.42 76.04
CA ARG A 913 -25.92 -3.98 76.24
C ARG A 913 -25.18 -3.14 75.20
N PHE A 914 -23.91 -3.46 74.91
CA PHE A 914 -23.15 -2.74 73.89
C PHE A 914 -23.64 -3.01 72.47
N ILE A 915 -24.09 -4.23 72.16
CA ILE A 915 -24.69 -4.56 70.86
C ILE A 915 -25.94 -3.73 70.60
N LEU A 916 -26.85 -3.65 71.58
CA LEU A 916 -28.04 -2.81 71.49
C LEU A 916 -27.67 -1.33 71.34
N HIS A 917 -26.69 -0.86 72.12
CA HIS A 917 -26.20 0.51 72.04
C HIS A 917 -25.64 0.85 70.64
N GLU A 918 -24.72 0.05 70.12
CA GLU A 918 -24.11 0.26 68.79
C GLU A 918 -25.16 0.15 67.66
N THR A 919 -26.16 -0.73 67.82
CA THR A 919 -27.31 -0.83 66.89
C THR A 919 -28.11 0.48 66.86
N LEU A 920 -28.39 1.07 68.02
CA LEU A 920 -29.11 2.34 68.14
C LEU A 920 -28.28 3.52 67.62
N VAL A 921 -26.97 3.56 67.89
CA VAL A 921 -26.04 4.55 67.33
C VAL A 921 -26.04 4.50 65.81
N LYS A 922 -25.87 3.30 65.21
CA LYS A 922 -25.86 3.14 63.77
C LYS A 922 -27.21 3.51 63.14
N SER A 923 -28.32 3.14 63.78
CA SER A 923 -29.67 3.51 63.36
C SER A 923 -29.89 5.02 63.36
N ALA A 924 -29.48 5.71 64.43
CA ALA A 924 -29.59 7.17 64.54
C ALA A 924 -28.72 7.90 63.51
N LEU A 925 -27.52 7.39 63.19
CA LEU A 925 -26.66 7.95 62.14
C LEU A 925 -27.29 7.83 60.76
N LEU A 926 -27.83 6.64 60.42
CA LEU A 926 -28.45 6.39 59.12
C LEU A 926 -29.76 7.16 58.94
N LEU A 927 -30.60 7.24 59.98
CA LEU A 927 -31.86 8.00 59.92
C LEU A 927 -31.67 9.51 59.75
N ASN A 928 -30.51 10.03 60.16
CA ASN A 928 -30.16 11.45 60.06
C ASN A 928 -29.20 11.77 58.91
N SER A 929 -28.86 10.80 58.06
CA SER A 929 -27.95 10.98 56.94
C SER A 929 -28.71 11.33 55.66
N GLU A 930 -28.36 12.46 55.02
CA GLU A 930 -28.90 12.82 53.69
C GLU A 930 -28.58 11.76 52.64
N LYS A 931 -27.43 11.07 52.77
CA LYS A 931 -27.02 10.00 51.87
C LYS A 931 -28.02 8.84 51.88
N THR A 932 -28.69 8.57 52.99
CA THR A 932 -29.71 7.52 53.09
C THR A 932 -30.96 7.85 52.28
N GLN A 933 -31.28 9.13 52.07
CA GLN A 933 -32.36 9.54 51.18
C GLN A 933 -32.01 9.35 49.70
N GLN A 934 -30.74 9.47 49.34
CA GLN A 934 -30.29 9.46 47.94
C GLN A 934 -29.81 8.07 47.47
N LEU A 935 -29.14 7.31 48.34
CA LEU A 935 -28.49 6.04 48.00
C LEU A 935 -29.32 4.84 48.46
N GLY A 936 -29.66 3.95 47.52
CA GLY A 936 -30.36 2.70 47.83
C GLY A 936 -29.56 1.74 48.73
N SER A 937 -28.23 1.77 48.65
CA SER A 937 -27.33 0.95 49.48
C SER A 937 -27.42 1.32 50.97
N GLU A 938 -27.44 2.61 51.28
CA GLU A 938 -27.64 3.12 52.65
C GLU A 938 -29.02 2.74 53.19
N ARG A 939 -30.08 2.78 52.36
CA ARG A 939 -31.42 2.31 52.76
C ARG A 939 -31.45 0.82 53.06
N ALA A 940 -30.70 0.01 52.31
CA ALA A 940 -30.60 -1.42 52.57
C ALA A 940 -29.90 -1.68 53.92
N ILE A 941 -28.83 -0.94 54.24
CA ILE A 941 -28.17 -1.03 55.54
C ILE A 941 -29.13 -0.64 56.66
N LEU A 942 -29.89 0.46 56.52
CA LEU A 942 -30.89 0.86 57.51
C LEU A 942 -31.97 -0.21 57.71
N LYS A 943 -32.45 -0.85 56.64
CA LYS A 943 -33.39 -1.99 56.73
C LYS A 943 -32.78 -3.18 57.47
N ASN A 944 -31.51 -3.51 57.22
CA ASN A 944 -30.82 -4.60 57.89
C ASN A 944 -30.67 -4.31 59.39
N VAL A 945 -30.16 -3.13 59.75
CA VAL A 945 -30.01 -2.72 61.16
C VAL A 945 -31.37 -2.65 61.86
N GLY A 946 -32.41 -2.18 61.18
CA GLY A 946 -33.77 -2.14 61.70
C GLY A 946 -34.45 -3.51 61.82
N SER A 947 -34.03 -4.51 61.06
CA SER A 947 -34.49 -5.91 61.22
C SER A 947 -33.73 -6.65 62.31
N TRP A 948 -32.52 -6.20 62.63
CA TRP A 948 -31.68 -6.75 63.70
C TRP A 948 -32.14 -6.27 65.08
N LEU A 949 -32.53 -4.98 65.17
CA LEU A 949 -33.17 -4.38 66.33
C LEU A 949 -34.56 -4.99 66.56
#